data_AF-A0A8S0VQ96-F1
#
_entry.id   AF-A0A8S0VQ96-F1
#
_cell.length_a   1.000
_cell.length_b   1.000
_cell.length_c   1.000
_cell.angle_alpha   90.00
_cell.angle_beta   90.00
_cell.angle_gamma   90.00
#
_symmetry.space_group_name_H-M   'P 1'
#
loop_
_entity.id
_entity.type
_entity.pdbx_description
1 polymer ?
#
loop_
_entity_poly.entity_id
_entity_poly.type
_entity_poly.pdbx_seq_one_letter_code
_entity_poly.pdbx_strand_id
1 'polypeptide(L)'
;MSPPRIHGSRHPTRKQSANLVASLSFAFFLILSIILLVPVGVKAEEAQAHPEYGSVIGIDLGTTYSCVGVYKGDRVEIIANDQGNRITPSWVSFNGDERLIGDSAKNALHSNPKNTIFDAKRLIGRRTDEAAVKSDLKHLPFKVTDKNGNPNINVKYKGENREFTPEEISAMILGRMKETAEAYLGHGVTHAVVTVPAYFNDAQRQATKNAGEIAGLTVLRVLNEPTAAALAYGLGKKGEESKVIVYDLGGGTFDVSLLSIEDGVFEVLATAGDTHLGGEDFDNRVIEYLAKNYEKKTGTDVKKNQRAMGKLKKAVENAKRILSSQQSTKIDIESFENGNDFSETLTRAKFEELNLDLFKKTMKPVEQVLKDAGVSKKEVDEIVLVGGSTRIPKVQQLLKEYFGKEPSKGINPDEAVAYGAAVQGAILAGVKGQTSEVTLLDVNSLTLGIETAGGVFARIIERNTVIPTKKSQIFSTAADNQPTVTIKVYEGERGQTKYNHLLGQFDLTGIPPAPKGVPQIEVTFELDANSIMTIRALDKGTGKSEQIVISQDSGRLSKEDIDRMIADGEKFAEEDQLHKKRTEALNSLSTFVYGLKNQLAEKDGIGAKLSAADKTKLQETIKEGSEWIDEHASEASLEDLEEKLADLQTSVNPITSKLYQSSDSGPSNNDPDWDPTDHTEL
;
A
#
# COMPACT_ATOMS: atom_id res chain seq x y z
N MET A 1 69.30 -49.62 71.69
CA MET A 1 68.43 -48.45 71.47
C MET A 1 67.56 -48.74 70.25
N SER A 2 66.26 -48.91 70.43
CA SER A 2 65.29 -49.08 69.34
C SER A 2 64.89 -47.71 68.77
N PRO A 3 64.68 -47.62 67.44
CA PRO A 3 63.57 -46.81 66.90
C PRO A 3 62.88 -47.49 65.67
N PRO A 4 61.82 -46.96 65.05
CA PRO A 4 60.45 -47.49 65.20
C PRO A 4 59.89 -48.18 63.93
N ARG A 5 58.81 -48.95 64.13
CA ARG A 5 57.97 -49.53 63.07
C ARG A 5 57.27 -48.45 62.25
N ILE A 6 57.31 -48.55 60.92
CA ILE A 6 56.44 -47.81 60.00
C ILE A 6 55.50 -48.78 59.29
N HIS A 7 54.22 -48.41 59.30
CA HIS A 7 53.08 -49.10 58.70
C HIS A 7 53.19 -49.25 57.17
N GLY A 8 52.66 -50.36 56.66
CA GLY A 8 52.54 -50.63 55.24
C GLY A 8 51.49 -49.76 54.55
N SER A 9 51.83 -49.26 53.37
CA SER A 9 50.87 -48.74 52.39
C SER A 9 50.68 -49.78 51.28
N ARG A 10 49.45 -50.29 51.17
CA ARG A 10 49.02 -51.13 50.04
C ARG A 10 48.92 -50.26 48.80
N HIS A 11 49.66 -50.60 47.75
CA HIS A 11 49.44 -50.07 46.41
C HIS A 11 48.04 -50.47 45.89
N PRO A 12 47.23 -49.54 45.35
CA PRO A 12 46.00 -49.91 44.67
C PRO A 12 46.35 -50.57 43.34
N THR A 13 45.91 -51.82 43.19
CA THR A 13 46.06 -52.61 41.97
C THR A 13 45.35 -51.93 40.79
N ARG A 14 46.02 -51.96 39.63
CA ARG A 14 45.61 -51.45 38.30
C ARG A 14 44.21 -51.89 37.79
N LYS A 15 43.47 -52.70 38.55
CA LYS A 15 42.11 -53.15 38.25
C LYS A 15 41.00 -52.22 38.78
N GLN A 16 41.26 -51.37 39.79
CA GLN A 16 40.22 -50.46 40.31
C GLN A 16 40.07 -49.18 39.46
N SER A 17 41.14 -48.70 38.83
CA SER A 17 41.11 -47.54 37.93
C SER A 17 40.48 -47.84 36.57
N ALA A 18 40.64 -49.06 36.04
CA ALA A 18 40.01 -49.47 34.78
C ALA A 18 38.48 -49.54 34.90
N ASN A 19 37.95 -50.04 36.02
CA ASN A 19 36.50 -50.10 36.26
C ASN A 19 35.88 -48.71 36.47
N LEU A 20 36.60 -47.78 37.10
CA LEU A 20 36.11 -46.41 37.28
C LEU A 20 36.04 -45.65 35.94
N VAL A 21 37.08 -45.77 35.10
CA VAL A 21 37.14 -45.12 33.78
C VAL A 21 36.13 -45.73 32.80
N ALA A 22 35.91 -47.05 32.85
CA ALA A 22 34.87 -47.71 32.07
C ALA A 22 33.46 -47.29 32.52
N SER A 23 33.22 -47.16 33.83
CA SER A 23 31.92 -46.74 34.38
C SER A 23 31.62 -45.26 34.08
N LEU A 24 32.64 -44.40 34.15
CA LEU A 24 32.53 -42.99 33.75
C LEU A 24 32.32 -42.81 32.25
N SER A 25 33.00 -43.63 31.43
CA SER A 25 32.78 -43.62 29.97
C SER A 25 31.39 -44.12 29.61
N PHE A 26 30.90 -45.18 30.26
CA PHE A 26 29.56 -45.69 30.01
C PHE A 26 28.48 -44.71 30.46
N ALA A 27 28.66 -44.06 31.61
CA ALA A 27 27.76 -42.99 32.06
C ALA A 27 27.80 -41.77 31.11
N PHE A 28 28.97 -41.39 30.61
CA PHE A 28 29.11 -40.31 29.64
C PHE A 28 28.41 -40.63 28.31
N PHE A 29 28.57 -41.85 27.78
CA PHE A 29 27.87 -42.28 26.57
C PHE A 29 26.37 -42.44 26.78
N LEU A 30 25.92 -42.88 27.96
CA LEU A 30 24.49 -42.96 28.29
C LEU A 30 23.87 -41.55 28.36
N ILE A 31 24.53 -40.60 29.01
CA ILE A 31 24.09 -39.20 29.08
C ILE A 31 24.10 -38.57 27.68
N LEU A 32 25.13 -38.81 26.87
CA LEU A 32 25.22 -38.31 25.50
C LEU A 32 24.12 -38.92 24.61
N SER A 33 23.79 -40.20 24.79
CA SER A 33 22.70 -40.85 24.06
C SER A 33 21.33 -40.34 24.50
N ILE A 34 21.14 -40.00 25.78
CA ILE A 34 19.91 -39.36 26.27
C ILE A 34 19.79 -37.94 25.71
N ILE A 35 20.89 -37.17 25.65
CA ILE A 35 20.91 -35.83 25.04
C ILE A 35 20.62 -35.87 23.53
N LEU A 36 21.12 -36.90 22.82
CA LEU A 36 20.87 -37.11 21.39
C LEU A 36 19.47 -37.70 21.09
N LEU A 37 18.82 -38.33 22.07
CA LEU A 37 17.46 -38.86 21.98
C LEU A 37 16.41 -37.93 22.59
N VAL A 38 16.81 -36.81 23.20
CA VAL A 38 15.88 -35.71 23.48
C VAL A 38 15.57 -35.08 22.14
N PRO A 39 14.31 -35.14 21.64
CA PRO A 39 13.96 -34.35 20.48
C PRO A 39 14.25 -32.90 20.86
N VAL A 40 15.22 -32.28 20.18
CA VAL A 40 15.31 -30.83 20.13
C VAL A 40 14.07 -30.42 19.37
N GLY A 41 12.95 -30.34 20.11
CA GLY A 41 11.78 -29.62 19.69
C GLY A 41 12.23 -28.17 19.62
N VAL A 42 12.79 -27.78 18.47
CA VAL A 42 12.43 -26.49 17.93
C VAL A 42 10.93 -26.57 17.84
N LYS A 43 10.24 -26.01 18.84
CA LYS A 43 8.85 -25.63 18.65
C LYS A 43 8.93 -24.64 17.49
N ALA A 44 8.70 -25.14 16.28
CA ALA A 44 8.00 -24.34 15.30
C ALA A 44 6.79 -23.82 16.08
N GLU A 45 6.70 -22.50 16.25
CA GLU A 45 5.45 -21.89 16.64
C GLU A 45 4.43 -22.39 15.61
N GLU A 46 3.65 -23.39 15.99
CA GLU A 46 2.40 -23.68 15.29
C GLU A 46 1.67 -22.34 15.27
N ALA A 47 1.38 -21.83 14.07
CA ALA A 47 0.63 -20.60 13.88
C ALA A 47 -0.66 -20.70 14.71
N GLN A 48 -0.63 -20.13 15.92
CA GLN A 48 -1.83 -19.99 16.71
C GLN A 48 -2.69 -19.02 15.92
N ALA A 49 -3.92 -19.44 15.61
CA ALA A 49 -4.89 -18.50 15.09
C ALA A 49 -4.93 -17.31 16.05
N HIS A 50 -4.84 -16.10 15.50
CA HIS A 50 -4.87 -14.84 16.25
C HIS A 50 -6.28 -14.25 16.11
N PRO A 51 -7.30 -14.80 16.83
CA PRO A 51 -8.67 -14.31 16.74
C PRO A 51 -8.79 -12.83 17.13
N GLU A 52 -7.80 -12.28 17.84
CA GLU A 52 -7.71 -10.86 18.17
C GLU A 52 -7.53 -9.94 16.95
N TYR A 53 -7.03 -10.43 15.82
CA TYR A 53 -6.81 -9.59 14.63
C TYR A 53 -8.11 -9.33 13.84
N GLY A 54 -9.13 -10.18 14.00
CA GLY A 54 -10.32 -10.15 13.15
C GLY A 54 -9.97 -10.38 11.67
N SER A 55 -10.68 -9.72 10.76
CA SER A 55 -10.37 -9.80 9.32
C SER A 55 -9.16 -8.91 9.00
N VAL A 56 -8.06 -9.54 8.56
CA VAL A 56 -6.87 -8.83 8.05
C VAL A 56 -7.02 -8.62 6.54
N ILE A 57 -7.03 -7.36 6.11
CA ILE A 57 -7.12 -7.00 4.68
C ILE A 57 -5.74 -6.81 4.06
N GLY A 58 -5.61 -7.14 2.78
CA GLY A 58 -4.43 -6.83 1.97
C GLY A 58 -4.69 -5.61 1.10
N ILE A 59 -3.89 -4.56 1.25
CA ILE A 59 -4.02 -3.33 0.48
C ILE A 59 -2.80 -3.14 -0.40
N ASP A 60 -3.03 -3.08 -1.71
CA ASP A 60 -2.09 -2.50 -2.66
C ASP A 60 -2.28 -0.99 -2.69
N LEU A 61 -1.37 -0.24 -2.08
CA LEU A 61 -1.38 1.22 -2.11
C LEU A 61 -0.58 1.72 -3.31
N GLY A 62 -1.10 1.63 -4.54
CA GLY A 62 -0.32 2.01 -5.73
C GLY A 62 -0.23 3.53 -5.96
N THR A 63 0.71 3.95 -6.82
CA THR A 63 0.88 5.38 -7.17
C THR A 63 -0.36 5.98 -7.82
N THR A 64 -0.96 5.27 -8.78
CA THR A 64 -2.09 5.77 -9.59
C THR A 64 -3.42 5.15 -9.17
N TYR A 65 -3.41 3.87 -8.80
CA TYR A 65 -4.57 3.14 -8.31
C TYR A 65 -4.19 2.31 -7.09
N SER A 66 -5.12 2.16 -6.17
CA SER A 66 -5.04 1.26 -5.03
C SER A 66 -6.07 0.14 -5.16
N CYS A 67 -5.80 -1.01 -4.56
CA CYS A 67 -6.64 -2.20 -4.63
C CYS A 67 -6.69 -2.87 -3.25
N VAL A 68 -7.84 -3.43 -2.87
CA VAL A 68 -8.01 -4.09 -1.58
C VAL A 68 -8.60 -5.50 -1.76
N GLY A 69 -8.01 -6.45 -1.04
CA GLY A 69 -8.46 -7.84 -1.02
C GLY A 69 -8.56 -8.38 0.39
N VAL A 70 -9.35 -9.44 0.54
CA VAL A 70 -9.48 -10.20 1.80
C VAL A 70 -9.44 -11.69 1.50
N TYR A 71 -8.87 -12.48 2.40
CA TYR A 71 -8.92 -13.93 2.32
C TYR A 71 -10.16 -14.44 3.05
N LYS A 72 -11.10 -15.04 2.33
CA LYS A 72 -12.38 -15.52 2.87
C LYS A 72 -12.81 -16.79 2.15
N GLY A 73 -13.16 -17.83 2.92
CA GLY A 73 -13.63 -19.10 2.36
C GLY A 73 -12.58 -19.84 1.53
N ASP A 74 -11.34 -19.91 2.03
CA ASP A 74 -10.18 -20.57 1.39
C ASP A 74 -9.77 -19.97 0.03
N ARG A 75 -10.20 -18.73 -0.26
CA ARG A 75 -9.83 -17.97 -1.45
C ARG A 75 -9.63 -16.50 -1.14
N VAL A 76 -8.91 -15.80 -2.00
CA VAL A 76 -8.87 -14.33 -1.97
C VAL A 76 -10.03 -13.76 -2.77
N GLU A 77 -10.66 -12.74 -2.21
CA GLU A 77 -11.68 -11.92 -2.85
C GLU A 77 -11.14 -10.49 -2.99
N ILE A 78 -11.03 -10.01 -4.24
CA ILE A 78 -10.73 -8.61 -4.53
C ILE A 78 -12.05 -7.83 -4.47
N ILE A 79 -12.07 -6.80 -3.63
CA ILE A 79 -13.31 -6.11 -3.26
C ILE A 79 -13.51 -4.93 -4.21
N ALA A 80 -14.72 -4.82 -4.77
CA ALA A 80 -15.11 -3.67 -5.58
C ALA A 80 -15.53 -2.49 -4.68
N ASN A 81 -15.20 -1.27 -5.09
CA ASN A 81 -15.64 -0.05 -4.43
C ASN A 81 -17.13 0.25 -4.67
N ASP A 82 -17.61 1.35 -4.12
CA ASP A 82 -19.00 1.84 -4.24
C ASP A 82 -19.45 2.13 -5.69
N GLN A 83 -18.51 2.26 -6.63
CA GLN A 83 -18.77 2.40 -8.07
C GLN A 83 -18.66 1.07 -8.85
N GLY A 84 -18.40 -0.05 -8.16
CA GLY A 84 -18.22 -1.36 -8.79
C GLY A 84 -16.84 -1.60 -9.39
N ASN A 85 -15.88 -0.70 -9.16
CA ASN A 85 -14.50 -0.84 -9.64
C ASN A 85 -13.65 -1.61 -8.62
N ARG A 86 -12.87 -2.59 -9.07
CA ARG A 86 -11.94 -3.37 -8.21
C ARG A 86 -10.63 -2.65 -7.87
N ILE A 87 -10.36 -1.55 -8.57
CA ILE A 87 -9.23 -0.67 -8.30
C ILE A 87 -9.78 0.76 -8.16
N THR A 88 -9.24 1.51 -7.21
CA THR A 88 -9.67 2.87 -6.91
C THR A 88 -8.53 3.84 -7.20
N PRO A 89 -8.73 4.94 -7.94
CA PRO A 89 -7.67 5.92 -8.15
C PRO A 89 -7.06 6.43 -6.83
N SER A 90 -5.74 6.49 -6.74
CA SER A 90 -4.99 7.07 -5.62
C SER A 90 -5.02 8.61 -5.67
N TRP A 91 -6.22 9.18 -5.62
CA TRP A 91 -6.51 10.60 -5.83
C TRP A 91 -7.33 11.15 -4.66
N VAL A 92 -7.02 12.37 -4.23
CA VAL A 92 -7.77 13.10 -3.19
C VAL A 92 -8.05 14.51 -3.70
N SER A 93 -9.28 15.00 -3.59
CA SER A 93 -9.64 16.38 -3.96
C SER A 93 -10.38 17.07 -2.82
N PHE A 94 -9.97 18.29 -2.50
CA PHE A 94 -10.64 19.13 -1.51
C PHE A 94 -11.50 20.16 -2.24
N ASN A 95 -12.82 20.05 -2.11
CA ASN A 95 -13.79 20.84 -2.87
C ASN A 95 -14.77 21.55 -1.93
N GLY A 96 -14.51 22.84 -1.66
CA GLY A 96 -15.29 23.59 -0.68
C GLY A 96 -15.15 22.97 0.69
N ASP A 97 -16.24 22.39 1.19
CA ASP A 97 -16.32 21.73 2.49
C ASP A 97 -16.26 20.20 2.41
N GLU A 98 -16.18 19.64 1.20
CA GLU A 98 -16.16 18.19 0.95
C GLU A 98 -14.77 17.69 0.57
N ARG A 99 -14.44 16.48 1.02
CA ARG A 99 -13.27 15.72 0.59
C ARG A 99 -13.70 14.56 -0.31
N LEU A 100 -13.20 14.57 -1.54
CA LEU A 100 -13.41 13.51 -2.51
C LEU A 100 -12.19 12.60 -2.56
N ILE A 101 -12.40 11.29 -2.65
CA ILE A 101 -11.32 10.28 -2.77
C ILE A 101 -11.68 9.33 -3.92
N GLY A 102 -10.69 8.85 -4.67
CA GLY A 102 -10.92 7.87 -5.73
C GLY A 102 -11.41 8.48 -7.04
N ASP A 103 -12.38 7.81 -7.67
CA ASP A 103 -12.95 8.19 -8.97
C ASP A 103 -13.53 9.62 -8.97
N SER A 104 -14.21 10.00 -7.88
CA SER A 104 -14.75 11.36 -7.71
C SER A 104 -13.65 12.43 -7.69
N ALA A 105 -12.54 12.18 -6.99
CA ALA A 105 -11.39 13.09 -6.97
C ALA A 105 -10.72 13.19 -8.34
N LYS A 106 -10.54 12.05 -9.03
CA LYS A 106 -9.96 12.00 -10.38
C LYS A 106 -10.80 12.80 -11.38
N ASN A 107 -12.12 12.73 -11.28
CA ASN A 107 -13.02 13.50 -12.13
C ASN A 107 -13.00 15.02 -11.86
N ALA A 108 -12.68 15.44 -10.63
CA ALA A 108 -12.57 16.85 -10.25
C ALA A 108 -11.31 17.56 -10.77
N LEU A 109 -10.29 16.83 -11.27
CA LEU A 109 -8.99 17.40 -11.64
C LEU A 109 -9.08 18.64 -12.53
N HIS A 110 -9.90 18.60 -13.59
CA HIS A 110 -9.90 19.71 -14.55
C HIS A 110 -10.57 20.97 -13.99
N SER A 111 -11.54 20.84 -13.07
CA SER A 111 -12.25 21.96 -12.46
C SER A 111 -11.53 22.48 -11.23
N ASN A 112 -10.82 21.61 -10.52
CA ASN A 112 -10.14 21.92 -9.26
C ASN A 112 -8.67 21.43 -9.23
N PRO A 113 -7.82 21.82 -10.21
CA PRO A 113 -6.48 21.22 -10.36
C PRO A 113 -5.53 21.52 -9.20
N LYS A 114 -5.69 22.66 -8.53
CA LYS A 114 -4.80 23.09 -7.44
C LYS A 114 -5.06 22.38 -6.11
N ASN A 115 -6.26 21.82 -5.93
CA ASN A 115 -6.68 21.14 -4.71
C ASN A 115 -6.99 19.66 -4.98
N THR A 116 -6.57 19.12 -6.12
CA THR A 116 -6.69 17.70 -6.46
C THR A 116 -5.29 17.08 -6.49
N ILE A 117 -5.02 16.24 -5.50
CA ILE A 117 -3.75 15.58 -5.25
C ILE A 117 -3.77 14.19 -5.88
N PHE A 118 -2.66 13.85 -6.51
CA PHE A 118 -2.34 12.53 -7.06
C PHE A 118 -0.82 12.33 -6.97
N ASP A 119 -0.33 11.13 -7.24
CA ASP A 119 1.09 10.77 -7.16
C ASP A 119 1.74 11.02 -5.79
N ALA A 120 0.95 11.05 -4.71
CA ALA A 120 1.47 11.24 -3.34
C ALA A 120 2.53 10.18 -2.97
N LYS A 121 2.41 8.96 -3.51
CA LYS A 121 3.40 7.88 -3.36
C LYS A 121 4.78 8.22 -3.93
N ARG A 122 4.90 9.18 -4.86
CA ARG A 122 6.20 9.68 -5.34
C ARG A 122 6.85 10.67 -4.38
N LEU A 123 6.08 11.27 -3.46
CA LEU A 123 6.56 12.25 -2.47
C LEU A 123 6.78 11.63 -1.08
N ILE A 124 6.07 10.54 -0.76
CA ILE A 124 6.12 9.89 0.55
C ILE A 124 7.54 9.47 0.94
N GLY A 125 7.96 9.81 2.18
CA GLY A 125 9.27 9.47 2.73
C GLY A 125 10.48 10.09 2.02
N ARG A 126 10.30 11.09 1.16
CA ARG A 126 11.38 11.79 0.44
C ARG A 126 11.65 13.17 1.03
N ARG A 127 12.82 13.73 0.68
CA ARG A 127 13.16 15.13 0.95
C ARG A 127 12.90 16.03 -0.25
N THR A 128 12.52 17.28 0.01
CA THR A 128 12.23 18.28 -1.04
C THR A 128 13.44 18.57 -1.93
N ASP A 129 14.66 18.40 -1.42
CA ASP A 129 15.89 18.68 -2.13
C ASP A 129 16.35 17.55 -3.07
N GLU A 130 15.71 16.38 -3.01
CA GLU A 130 15.97 15.26 -3.92
C GLU A 130 15.67 15.62 -5.38
N ALA A 131 16.50 15.11 -6.30
CA ALA A 131 16.36 15.38 -7.72
C ALA A 131 15.05 14.85 -8.30
N ALA A 132 14.58 13.69 -7.81
CA ALA A 132 13.30 13.08 -8.21
C ALA A 132 12.12 13.98 -7.84
N VAL A 133 12.05 14.45 -6.58
CA VAL A 133 10.99 15.37 -6.12
C VAL A 133 11.03 16.67 -6.93
N LYS A 134 12.19 17.29 -7.10
CA LYS A 134 12.34 18.49 -7.95
C LYS A 134 11.91 18.30 -9.40
N SER A 135 11.97 17.07 -9.91
CA SER A 135 11.46 16.73 -11.24
C SER A 135 9.94 16.69 -11.24
N ASP A 136 9.33 15.95 -10.30
CA ASP A 136 7.86 15.83 -10.18
C ASP A 136 7.19 17.19 -10.00
N LEU A 137 7.76 18.07 -9.15
CA LEU A 137 7.20 19.39 -8.85
C LEU A 137 6.98 20.27 -10.09
N LYS A 138 7.64 19.99 -11.22
CA LYS A 138 7.43 20.71 -12.49
C LYS A 138 6.14 20.32 -13.20
N HIS A 139 5.57 19.17 -12.85
CA HIS A 139 4.43 18.57 -13.52
C HIS A 139 3.17 18.53 -12.63
N LEU A 140 3.31 18.79 -11.32
CA LEU A 140 2.19 18.79 -10.38
C LEU A 140 1.42 20.12 -10.42
N PRO A 141 0.07 20.09 -10.51
CA PRO A 141 -0.75 21.29 -10.55
C PRO A 141 -1.03 21.89 -9.16
N PHE A 142 -0.83 21.11 -8.10
CA PHE A 142 -1.00 21.51 -6.70
C PHE A 142 0.33 21.98 -6.11
N LYS A 143 0.24 22.83 -5.09
CA LYS A 143 1.42 23.44 -4.47
C LYS A 143 2.04 22.49 -3.45
N VAL A 144 3.34 22.26 -3.56
CA VAL A 144 4.14 21.57 -2.55
C VAL A 144 5.19 22.55 -2.01
N THR A 145 5.28 22.67 -0.69
CA THR A 145 6.26 23.49 0.02
C THR A 145 7.25 22.63 0.79
N ASP A 146 8.42 23.19 1.08
CA ASP A 146 9.37 22.57 2.01
C ASP A 146 8.94 22.87 3.45
N LYS A 147 8.80 21.82 4.26
CA LYS A 147 8.62 21.93 5.71
C LYS A 147 9.69 21.07 6.38
N ASN A 148 10.71 21.73 6.93
CA ASN A 148 11.86 21.10 7.58
C ASN A 148 12.62 20.11 6.66
N GLY A 149 12.69 20.40 5.36
CA GLY A 149 13.33 19.53 4.37
C GLY A 149 12.41 18.46 3.75
N ASN A 150 11.17 18.34 4.21
CA ASN A 150 10.20 17.37 3.71
C ASN A 150 9.13 18.06 2.84
N PRO A 151 8.60 17.38 1.80
CA PRO A 151 7.54 17.90 0.97
C PRO A 151 6.22 17.98 1.76
N ASN A 152 5.53 19.11 1.67
CA ASN A 152 4.23 19.33 2.29
C ASN A 152 3.23 19.94 1.29
N ILE A 153 2.06 19.35 1.17
CA ILE A 153 1.05 19.62 0.15
C ILE A 153 0.08 20.69 0.67
N ASN A 154 -0.05 21.79 -0.07
CA ASN A 154 -0.88 22.92 0.31
C ASN A 154 -2.15 22.95 -0.53
N VAL A 155 -3.30 22.94 0.14
CA VAL A 155 -4.62 23.03 -0.50
C VAL A 155 -5.51 24.04 0.18
N LYS A 156 -6.52 24.51 -0.54
CA LYS A 156 -7.62 25.28 0.04
C LYS A 156 -8.76 24.32 0.41
N TYR A 157 -9.10 24.24 1.68
CA TYR A 157 -10.19 23.42 2.21
C TYR A 157 -10.96 24.21 3.26
N LYS A 158 -12.29 24.23 3.18
CA LYS A 158 -13.17 25.00 4.08
C LYS A 158 -12.83 26.50 4.16
N GLY A 159 -12.47 27.08 3.01
CA GLY A 159 -12.06 28.48 2.92
C GLY A 159 -10.64 28.79 3.42
N GLU A 160 -9.99 27.85 4.09
CA GLU A 160 -8.66 28.00 4.70
C GLU A 160 -7.56 27.30 3.88
N ASN A 161 -6.32 27.76 4.03
CA ASN A 161 -5.17 27.00 3.54
C ASN A 161 -4.84 25.90 4.55
N ARG A 162 -4.82 24.65 4.10
CA ARG A 162 -4.43 23.47 4.87
C ARG A 162 -3.16 22.88 4.28
N GLU A 163 -2.33 22.38 5.18
CA GLU A 163 -1.05 21.73 4.90
C GLU A 163 -1.19 20.25 5.25
N PHE A 164 -0.88 19.37 4.29
CA PHE A 164 -0.91 17.92 4.47
C PHE A 164 0.43 17.31 4.10
N THR A 165 0.88 16.36 4.89
CA THR A 165 2.00 15.48 4.54
C THR A 165 1.57 14.44 3.50
N PRO A 166 2.51 13.88 2.71
CA PRO A 166 2.23 12.75 1.83
C PRO A 166 1.62 11.54 2.57
N GLU A 167 2.00 11.34 3.84
CA GLU A 167 1.47 10.33 4.74
C GLU A 167 -0.01 10.54 5.01
N GLU A 168 -0.44 11.77 5.33
CA GLU A 168 -1.86 12.11 5.54
C GLU A 168 -2.68 11.89 4.27
N ILE A 169 -2.17 12.30 3.09
CA ILE A 169 -2.86 12.04 1.81
C ILE A 169 -2.98 10.54 1.54
N SER A 170 -1.92 9.78 1.81
CA SER A 170 -1.92 8.32 1.63
C SER A 170 -2.85 7.64 2.63
N ALA A 171 -2.95 8.17 3.86
CA ALA A 171 -3.88 7.70 4.88
C ALA A 171 -5.34 7.89 4.46
N MET A 172 -5.68 8.98 3.76
CA MET A 172 -7.02 9.16 3.19
C MET A 172 -7.35 8.06 2.17
N ILE A 173 -6.40 7.68 1.32
CA ILE A 173 -6.57 6.60 0.35
C ILE A 173 -6.72 5.25 1.05
N LEU A 174 -5.87 4.97 2.05
CA LEU A 174 -5.97 3.76 2.88
C LEU A 174 -7.29 3.69 3.65
N GLY A 175 -7.77 4.82 4.18
CA GLY A 175 -9.08 4.97 4.82
C GLY A 175 -10.21 4.58 3.87
N ARG A 176 -10.17 5.04 2.62
CA ARG A 176 -11.15 4.63 1.59
C ARG A 176 -11.06 3.12 1.27
N MET A 177 -9.87 2.52 1.29
CA MET A 177 -9.72 1.07 1.09
C MET A 177 -10.28 0.27 2.28
N LYS A 178 -10.07 0.77 3.50
CA LYS A 178 -10.68 0.23 4.73
C LYS A 178 -12.21 0.33 4.65
N GLU A 179 -12.77 1.49 4.36
CA GLU A 179 -14.23 1.70 4.20
C GLU A 179 -14.84 0.73 3.17
N THR A 180 -14.15 0.54 2.05
CA THR A 180 -14.56 -0.39 0.99
C THR A 180 -14.62 -1.83 1.51
N ALA A 181 -13.62 -2.25 2.29
CA ALA A 181 -13.60 -3.57 2.89
C ALA A 181 -14.65 -3.73 4.01
N GLU A 182 -14.85 -2.72 4.85
CA GLU A 182 -15.86 -2.71 5.92
C GLU A 182 -17.27 -2.81 5.36
N ALA A 183 -17.57 -2.07 4.28
CA ALA A 183 -18.84 -2.16 3.58
C ALA A 183 -19.10 -3.56 3.02
N TYR A 184 -18.06 -4.24 2.52
CA TYR A 184 -18.15 -5.60 2.00
C TYR A 184 -18.31 -6.66 3.11
N LEU A 185 -17.58 -6.50 4.21
CA LEU A 185 -17.54 -7.47 5.32
C LEU A 185 -18.70 -7.31 6.30
N GLY A 186 -19.30 -6.12 6.38
CA GLY A 186 -20.40 -5.80 7.30
C GLY A 186 -19.95 -5.58 8.76
N HIS A 187 -18.65 -5.41 9.00
CA HIS A 187 -18.08 -5.12 10.31
C HIS A 187 -16.79 -4.29 10.18
N GLY A 188 -16.32 -3.69 11.28
CA GLY A 188 -15.12 -2.88 11.30
C GLY A 188 -13.83 -3.67 11.02
N VAL A 189 -12.85 -3.01 10.41
CA VAL A 189 -11.53 -3.57 10.06
C VAL A 189 -10.41 -2.75 10.71
N THR A 190 -9.53 -3.42 11.45
CA THR A 190 -8.47 -2.75 12.23
C THR A 190 -7.07 -3.16 11.86
N HIS A 191 -6.88 -4.25 11.10
CA HIS A 191 -5.57 -4.79 10.76
C HIS A 191 -5.38 -4.93 9.24
N ALA A 192 -4.19 -4.61 8.75
CA ALA A 192 -3.88 -4.69 7.33
C ALA A 192 -2.44 -5.15 7.06
N VAL A 193 -2.25 -5.73 5.87
CA VAL A 193 -0.97 -5.82 5.18
C VAL A 193 -0.98 -4.76 4.08
N VAL A 194 0.04 -3.90 4.04
CA VAL A 194 0.13 -2.80 3.06
C VAL A 194 1.36 -2.99 2.19
N THR A 195 1.22 -2.80 0.88
CA THR A 195 2.32 -3.02 -0.07
C THR A 195 3.21 -1.79 -0.28
N VAL A 196 4.47 -2.05 -0.61
CA VAL A 196 5.45 -1.04 -1.04
C VAL A 196 6.33 -1.57 -2.17
N PRO A 197 6.88 -0.71 -3.03
CA PRO A 197 7.89 -1.08 -4.00
C PRO A 197 9.07 -1.78 -3.31
N ALA A 198 9.62 -2.83 -3.93
CA ALA A 198 10.73 -3.58 -3.31
C ALA A 198 11.95 -2.68 -3.07
N TYR A 199 12.16 -1.71 -3.96
CA TYR A 199 13.27 -0.77 -3.87
C TYR A 199 12.98 0.48 -3.02
N PHE A 200 11.87 0.52 -2.26
CA PHE A 200 11.66 1.53 -1.23
C PHE A 200 12.72 1.44 -0.13
N ASN A 201 13.24 2.59 0.27
CA ASN A 201 14.13 2.69 1.41
C ASN A 201 13.37 2.71 2.75
N ASP A 202 14.12 2.73 3.83
CA ASP A 202 13.59 2.72 5.19
C ASP A 202 12.63 3.90 5.48
N ALA A 203 12.96 5.11 5.01
CA ALA A 203 12.11 6.29 5.23
C ALA A 203 10.73 6.15 4.53
N GLN A 204 10.72 5.65 3.29
CA GLN A 204 9.50 5.45 2.53
C GLN A 204 8.63 4.32 3.10
N ARG A 205 9.25 3.24 3.58
CA ARG A 205 8.56 2.13 4.27
C ARG A 205 7.91 2.61 5.56
N GLN A 206 8.64 3.34 6.38
CA GLN A 206 8.12 3.88 7.63
C GLN A 206 6.99 4.88 7.38
N ALA A 207 7.14 5.79 6.42
CA ALA A 207 6.10 6.75 6.06
C ALA A 207 4.82 6.06 5.58
N THR A 208 4.95 4.96 4.82
CA THR A 208 3.79 4.14 4.39
C THR A 208 3.12 3.44 5.58
N LYS A 209 3.91 2.92 6.52
CA LYS A 209 3.38 2.35 7.78
C LYS A 209 2.63 3.40 8.59
N ASN A 210 3.21 4.59 8.75
CA ASN A 210 2.59 5.72 9.45
C ASN A 210 1.27 6.13 8.78
N ALA A 211 1.21 6.14 7.44
CA ALA A 211 -0.05 6.40 6.72
C ALA A 211 -1.14 5.37 7.07
N GLY A 212 -0.78 4.10 7.28
CA GLY A 212 -1.70 3.08 7.78
C GLY A 212 -2.18 3.37 9.20
N GLU A 213 -1.27 3.76 10.10
CA GLU A 213 -1.62 4.14 11.47
C GLU A 213 -2.57 5.34 11.50
N ILE A 214 -2.30 6.37 10.70
CA ILE A 214 -3.17 7.56 10.54
C ILE A 214 -4.55 7.18 10.00
N ALA A 215 -4.63 6.16 9.13
CA ALA A 215 -5.90 5.63 8.62
C ALA A 215 -6.67 4.75 9.64
N GLY A 216 -6.16 4.60 10.85
CA GLY A 216 -6.75 3.73 11.87
C GLY A 216 -6.60 2.24 11.55
N LEU A 217 -5.49 1.87 10.90
CA LEU A 217 -5.10 0.49 10.63
C LEU A 217 -3.81 0.14 11.39
N THR A 218 -3.81 -0.99 12.07
CA THR A 218 -2.60 -1.64 12.55
C THR A 218 -1.95 -2.40 11.40
N VAL A 219 -0.85 -1.87 10.88
CA VAL A 219 -0.11 -2.48 9.78
C VAL A 219 0.75 -3.64 10.31
N LEU A 220 0.27 -4.86 10.11
CA LEU A 220 0.94 -6.09 10.59
C LEU A 220 2.21 -6.41 9.78
N ARG A 221 2.21 -6.07 8.50
CA ARG A 221 3.34 -6.28 7.59
C ARG A 221 3.34 -5.23 6.49
N VAL A 222 4.54 -4.70 6.22
CA VAL A 222 4.84 -3.96 4.99
C VAL A 222 5.42 -4.95 3.98
N LEU A 223 4.66 -5.27 2.93
CA LEU A 223 5.00 -6.33 1.98
C LEU A 223 5.54 -5.74 0.67
N ASN A 224 6.61 -6.33 0.12
CA ASN A 224 7.12 -5.92 -1.19
C ASN A 224 6.12 -6.28 -2.30
N GLU A 225 5.82 -5.34 -3.19
CA GLU A 225 4.91 -5.50 -4.34
C GLU A 225 5.24 -6.75 -5.20
N PRO A 226 6.49 -6.95 -5.67
CA PRO A 226 6.80 -8.14 -6.48
C PRO A 226 6.72 -9.44 -5.68
N THR A 227 6.99 -9.41 -4.38
CA THR A 227 6.82 -10.56 -3.48
C THR A 227 5.34 -10.92 -3.34
N ALA A 228 4.46 -9.92 -3.17
CA ALA A 228 3.02 -10.13 -3.14
C ALA A 228 2.52 -10.73 -4.46
N ALA A 229 2.95 -10.20 -5.60
CA ALA A 229 2.58 -10.77 -6.88
C ALA A 229 3.10 -12.20 -7.11
N ALA A 230 4.29 -12.52 -6.58
CA ALA A 230 4.80 -13.90 -6.59
C ALA A 230 3.92 -14.83 -5.75
N LEU A 231 3.46 -14.41 -4.58
CA LEU A 231 2.48 -15.17 -3.78
C LEU A 231 1.20 -15.41 -4.57
N ALA A 232 0.66 -14.39 -5.24
CA ALA A 232 -0.54 -14.53 -6.08
C ALA A 232 -0.34 -15.50 -7.26
N TYR A 233 0.87 -15.55 -7.83
CA TYR A 233 1.22 -16.46 -8.92
C TYR A 233 1.46 -17.90 -8.46
N GLY A 234 2.14 -18.08 -7.33
CA GLY A 234 2.64 -19.37 -6.86
C GLY A 234 1.75 -20.08 -5.85
N LEU A 235 0.73 -19.41 -5.28
CA LEU A 235 -0.16 -20.04 -4.32
C LEU A 235 -0.82 -21.30 -4.90
N GLY A 236 -0.70 -22.42 -4.18
CA GLY A 236 -1.24 -23.71 -4.59
C GLY A 236 -0.44 -24.45 -5.65
N LYS A 237 0.66 -23.89 -6.17
CA LYS A 237 1.60 -24.62 -7.03
C LYS A 237 2.47 -25.56 -6.21
N LYS A 238 2.63 -26.80 -6.68
CA LYS A 238 3.51 -27.83 -6.09
C LYS A 238 4.40 -28.41 -7.19
N GLY A 239 5.57 -28.92 -6.82
CA GLY A 239 6.50 -29.56 -7.76
C GLY A 239 7.90 -28.97 -7.73
N GLU A 240 8.63 -29.20 -8.81
CA GLU A 240 10.04 -28.82 -8.94
C GLU A 240 10.26 -27.30 -8.78
N GLU A 241 11.45 -26.95 -8.27
CA GLU A 241 11.93 -25.58 -8.13
C GLU A 241 11.72 -24.79 -9.44
N SER A 242 11.04 -23.64 -9.33
CA SER A 242 10.84 -22.73 -10.45
C SER A 242 11.41 -21.34 -10.16
N LYS A 243 12.26 -20.87 -11.08
CA LYS A 243 12.85 -19.53 -11.04
C LYS A 243 11.97 -18.55 -11.81
N VAL A 244 11.33 -17.65 -11.07
CA VAL A 244 10.32 -16.73 -11.59
C VAL A 244 10.83 -15.29 -11.52
N ILE A 245 10.80 -14.58 -12.64
CA ILE A 245 10.97 -13.13 -12.63
C ILE A 245 9.61 -12.47 -12.50
N VAL A 246 9.44 -11.66 -11.47
CA VAL A 246 8.35 -10.70 -11.38
C VAL A 246 8.86 -9.37 -11.94
N TYR A 247 8.22 -8.89 -13.01
CA TYR A 247 8.46 -7.61 -13.63
C TYR A 247 7.26 -6.70 -13.33
N ASP A 248 7.44 -5.77 -12.40
CA ASP A 248 6.40 -4.86 -11.93
C ASP A 248 6.64 -3.45 -12.46
N LEU A 249 5.83 -3.03 -13.44
CA LEU A 249 5.88 -1.68 -13.99
C LEU A 249 4.53 -1.00 -13.78
N GLY A 250 4.46 -0.24 -12.70
CA GLY A 250 3.27 0.48 -12.26
C GLY A 250 3.09 1.85 -12.91
N GLY A 251 2.36 2.71 -12.19
CA GLY A 251 2.15 4.11 -12.56
C GLY A 251 3.34 5.01 -12.20
N GLY A 252 4.00 4.75 -11.06
CA GLY A 252 5.07 5.60 -10.55
C GLY A 252 6.43 4.92 -10.38
N THR A 253 6.44 3.59 -10.25
CA THR A 253 7.58 2.79 -9.81
C THR A 253 7.79 1.59 -10.73
N PHE A 254 9.03 1.11 -10.76
CA PHE A 254 9.44 -0.07 -11.49
C PHE A 254 10.28 -0.96 -10.59
N ASP A 255 9.86 -2.20 -10.39
CA ASP A 255 10.62 -3.21 -9.65
C ASP A 255 10.77 -4.49 -10.47
N VAL A 256 11.89 -5.17 -10.24
CA VAL A 256 12.14 -6.52 -10.74
C VAL A 256 12.64 -7.36 -9.58
N SER A 257 12.04 -8.53 -9.38
CA SER A 257 12.55 -9.52 -8.44
C SER A 257 12.64 -10.87 -9.11
N LEU A 258 13.74 -11.57 -8.86
CA LEU A 258 13.90 -12.97 -9.21
C LEU A 258 13.66 -13.80 -7.95
N LEU A 259 12.71 -14.72 -8.02
CA LEU A 259 12.36 -15.61 -6.93
C LEU A 259 12.61 -17.07 -7.31
N SER A 260 13.00 -17.87 -6.33
CA SER A 260 12.86 -19.33 -6.39
C SER A 260 11.57 -19.72 -5.65
N ILE A 261 10.76 -20.55 -6.30
CA ILE A 261 9.50 -21.07 -5.75
C ILE A 261 9.55 -22.59 -5.77
N GLU A 262 9.50 -23.22 -4.60
CA GLU A 262 9.52 -24.68 -4.44
C GLU A 262 8.62 -25.08 -3.27
N ASP A 263 7.61 -25.92 -3.54
CA ASP A 263 6.70 -26.51 -2.53
C ASP A 263 6.22 -25.54 -1.43
N GLY A 264 5.76 -24.35 -1.83
CA GLY A 264 5.23 -23.33 -0.91
C GLY A 264 6.29 -22.41 -0.28
N VAL A 265 7.58 -22.65 -0.52
CA VAL A 265 8.67 -21.75 -0.16
C VAL A 265 8.89 -20.73 -1.28
N PHE A 266 8.86 -19.46 -0.93
CA PHE A 266 9.11 -18.33 -1.81
C PHE A 266 10.36 -17.61 -1.34
N GLU A 267 11.46 -17.77 -2.06
CA GLU A 267 12.74 -17.13 -1.74
C GLU A 267 13.09 -16.06 -2.78
N VAL A 268 13.22 -14.81 -2.34
CA VAL A 268 13.70 -13.73 -3.19
C VAL A 268 15.22 -13.88 -3.33
N LEU A 269 15.70 -14.18 -4.54
CA LEU A 269 17.14 -14.34 -4.81
C LEU A 269 17.82 -12.99 -5.03
N ALA A 270 17.14 -12.08 -5.72
CA ALA A 270 17.62 -10.73 -5.96
C ALA A 270 16.48 -9.78 -6.32
N THR A 271 16.63 -8.51 -5.95
CA THR A 271 15.71 -7.43 -6.34
C THR A 271 16.45 -6.19 -6.82
N ALA A 272 15.87 -5.47 -7.78
CA ALA A 272 16.36 -4.19 -8.26
C ALA A 272 15.19 -3.38 -8.84
N GLY A 273 15.33 -2.06 -8.90
CA GLY A 273 14.25 -1.22 -9.41
C GLY A 273 14.63 0.23 -9.65
N ASP A 274 13.62 1.02 -9.96
CA ASP A 274 13.63 2.47 -10.06
C ASP A 274 12.32 3.01 -9.45
N THR A 275 12.43 3.64 -8.28
CA THR A 275 11.26 4.17 -7.54
C THR A 275 10.68 5.45 -8.14
N HIS A 276 11.12 5.83 -9.34
CA HIS A 276 10.67 7.01 -10.08
C HIS A 276 10.69 6.74 -11.60
N LEU A 277 10.10 5.63 -12.01
CA LEU A 277 9.92 5.23 -13.40
C LEU A 277 8.59 4.48 -13.54
N GLY A 278 7.65 4.99 -14.33
CA GLY A 278 6.37 4.34 -14.54
C GLY A 278 5.47 5.00 -15.59
N GLY A 279 4.19 4.62 -15.57
CA GLY A 279 3.15 5.10 -16.47
C GLY A 279 2.98 6.62 -16.53
N GLU A 280 3.21 7.33 -15.43
CA GLU A 280 3.13 8.80 -15.34
C GLU A 280 4.23 9.48 -16.15
N ASP A 281 5.44 8.91 -16.20
CA ASP A 281 6.52 9.45 -17.01
C ASP A 281 6.21 9.30 -18.50
N PHE A 282 5.57 8.19 -18.89
CA PHE A 282 5.14 7.98 -20.26
C PHE A 282 4.06 8.98 -20.69
N ASP A 283 3.13 9.27 -19.80
CA ASP A 283 2.10 10.29 -20.02
C ASP A 283 2.72 11.68 -20.15
N ASN A 284 3.65 12.03 -19.26
CA ASN A 284 4.33 13.33 -19.29
C ASN A 284 5.09 13.57 -20.60
N ARG A 285 5.77 12.55 -21.17
CA ARG A 285 6.44 12.65 -22.48
C ARG A 285 5.45 12.98 -23.61
N VAL A 286 4.26 12.37 -23.59
CA VAL A 286 3.22 12.63 -24.58
C VAL A 286 2.59 14.01 -24.37
N ILE A 287 2.31 14.38 -23.12
CA ILE A 287 1.78 15.71 -22.76
C ILE A 287 2.73 16.81 -23.23
N GLU A 288 4.03 16.69 -22.98
CA GLU A 288 5.03 17.66 -23.42
C GLU A 288 5.09 17.78 -24.95
N TYR A 289 5.05 16.65 -25.65
CA TYR A 289 5.01 16.61 -27.11
C TYR A 289 3.77 17.32 -27.67
N LEU A 290 2.58 17.01 -27.13
CA LEU A 290 1.32 17.58 -27.57
C LEU A 290 1.22 19.08 -27.23
N ALA A 291 1.62 19.49 -26.02
CA ALA A 291 1.63 20.90 -25.63
C ALA A 291 2.57 21.73 -26.53
N LYS A 292 3.76 21.21 -26.85
CA LYS A 292 4.70 21.87 -27.76
C LYS A 292 4.16 21.97 -29.18
N ASN A 293 3.45 20.95 -29.67
CA ASN A 293 2.82 21.00 -30.98
C ASN A 293 1.66 21.98 -31.02
N TYR A 294 0.86 22.04 -29.94
CA TYR A 294 -0.21 23.02 -29.80
C TYR A 294 0.34 24.45 -29.85
N GLU A 295 1.39 24.74 -29.07
CA GLU A 295 2.06 26.05 -29.07
C GLU A 295 2.61 26.40 -30.46
N LYS A 296 3.21 25.44 -31.17
CA LYS A 296 3.69 25.67 -32.55
C LYS A 296 2.56 25.99 -33.54
N LYS A 297 1.39 25.36 -33.37
CA LYS A 297 0.24 25.54 -34.29
C LYS A 297 -0.56 26.80 -33.99
N THR A 298 -0.71 27.16 -32.72
CA THR A 298 -1.63 28.23 -32.26
C THR A 298 -0.91 29.47 -31.70
N GLY A 299 0.40 29.38 -31.46
CA GLY A 299 1.18 30.42 -30.76
C GLY A 299 0.89 30.50 -29.26
N THR A 300 0.06 29.61 -28.71
CA THR A 300 -0.37 29.65 -27.30
C THR A 300 0.30 28.56 -26.47
N ASP A 301 1.03 28.97 -25.44
CA ASP A 301 1.60 28.04 -24.44
C ASP A 301 0.51 27.59 -23.45
N VAL A 302 -0.07 26.42 -23.72
CA VAL A 302 -1.14 25.84 -22.90
C VAL A 302 -0.69 25.40 -21.51
N LYS A 303 0.62 25.29 -21.25
CA LYS A 303 1.13 24.90 -19.91
C LYS A 303 0.78 25.91 -18.82
N LYS A 304 0.45 27.14 -19.21
CA LYS A 304 -0.03 28.20 -18.31
C LYS A 304 -1.48 28.01 -17.89
N ASN A 305 -2.26 27.20 -18.60
CA ASN A 305 -3.65 26.90 -18.27
C ASN A 305 -3.78 25.54 -17.60
N GLN A 306 -3.87 25.54 -16.26
CA GLN A 306 -3.98 24.33 -15.45
C GLN A 306 -5.25 23.50 -15.75
N ARG A 307 -6.36 24.17 -16.15
CA ARG A 307 -7.59 23.48 -16.54
C ARG A 307 -7.40 22.71 -17.84
N ALA A 308 -6.77 23.33 -18.85
CA ALA A 308 -6.44 22.68 -20.11
C ALA A 308 -5.46 21.53 -19.89
N MET A 309 -4.42 21.73 -19.07
CA MET A 309 -3.46 20.67 -18.72
C MET A 309 -4.13 19.48 -18.00
N GLY A 310 -5.08 19.73 -17.10
CA GLY A 310 -5.88 18.66 -16.47
C GLY A 310 -6.70 17.86 -17.48
N LYS A 311 -7.35 18.53 -18.45
CA LYS A 311 -8.05 17.85 -19.56
C LYS A 311 -7.07 17.02 -20.40
N LEU A 312 -5.91 17.57 -20.74
CA LEU A 312 -4.89 16.90 -21.56
C LEU A 312 -4.35 15.65 -20.86
N LYS A 313 -4.06 15.73 -19.55
CA LYS A 313 -3.58 14.59 -18.75
C LYS A 313 -4.55 13.41 -18.82
N LYS A 314 -5.84 13.65 -18.55
CA LYS A 314 -6.88 12.62 -18.62
C LYS A 314 -6.98 12.00 -20.03
N ALA A 315 -6.95 12.83 -21.06
CA ALA A 315 -7.05 12.37 -22.44
C ALA A 315 -5.82 11.57 -22.89
N VAL A 316 -4.61 11.96 -22.46
CA VAL A 316 -3.36 11.26 -22.75
C VAL A 316 -3.28 9.90 -22.06
N GLU A 317 -3.62 9.79 -20.77
CA GLU A 317 -3.67 8.50 -20.07
C GLU A 317 -4.61 7.53 -20.80
N ASN A 318 -5.79 8.01 -21.20
CA ASN A 318 -6.75 7.21 -21.95
C ASN A 318 -6.20 6.79 -23.33
N ALA A 319 -5.57 7.72 -24.05
CA ALA A 319 -4.94 7.43 -25.33
C ALA A 319 -3.83 6.37 -25.21
N LYS A 320 -2.97 6.47 -24.18
CA LYS A 320 -1.94 5.46 -23.86
C LYS A 320 -2.57 4.08 -23.69
N ARG A 321 -3.66 3.98 -22.90
CA ARG A 321 -4.37 2.70 -22.67
C ARG A 321 -4.95 2.14 -23.96
N ILE A 322 -5.57 2.97 -24.80
CA ILE A 322 -6.11 2.55 -26.11
C ILE A 322 -4.99 2.02 -27.02
N LEU A 323 -3.84 2.70 -27.05
CA LEU A 323 -2.70 2.31 -27.88
C LEU A 323 -2.06 0.98 -27.49
N SER A 324 -2.33 0.45 -26.29
CA SER A 324 -1.92 -0.91 -25.92
C SER A 324 -2.65 -1.99 -26.73
N SER A 325 -3.81 -1.67 -27.31
CA SER A 325 -4.59 -2.59 -28.16
C SER A 325 -4.71 -2.11 -29.62
N GLN A 326 -4.73 -0.79 -29.86
CA GLN A 326 -4.89 -0.18 -31.18
C GLN A 326 -3.59 0.45 -31.70
N GLN A 327 -3.49 0.63 -33.02
CA GLN A 327 -2.29 1.22 -33.67
C GLN A 327 -2.28 2.75 -33.65
N SER A 328 -3.45 3.37 -33.51
CA SER A 328 -3.61 4.83 -33.40
C SER A 328 -4.88 5.14 -32.62
N THR A 329 -4.97 6.36 -32.09
CA THR A 329 -6.16 6.90 -31.46
C THR A 329 -6.23 8.40 -31.68
N LYS A 330 -7.45 8.94 -31.73
CA LYS A 330 -7.67 10.39 -31.79
C LYS A 330 -7.84 10.93 -30.38
N ILE A 331 -7.18 12.05 -30.09
CA ILE A 331 -7.29 12.80 -28.85
C ILE A 331 -8.10 14.05 -29.16
N ASP A 332 -9.38 14.00 -28.82
CA ASP A 332 -10.34 15.08 -29.02
C ASP A 332 -10.73 15.66 -27.66
N ILE A 333 -10.56 16.97 -27.51
CA ILE A 333 -10.91 17.71 -26.29
C ILE A 333 -11.64 18.99 -26.70
N GLU A 334 -12.93 19.05 -26.39
CA GLU A 334 -13.75 20.23 -26.63
C GLU A 334 -13.40 21.38 -25.68
N SER A 335 -13.46 22.61 -26.21
CA SER A 335 -13.18 23.84 -25.47
C SER A 335 -11.89 23.72 -24.64
N PHE A 336 -10.83 23.25 -25.28
CA PHE A 336 -9.55 22.95 -24.65
C PHE A 336 -8.90 24.20 -24.08
N GLU A 337 -8.72 25.23 -24.91
CA GLU A 337 -8.06 26.48 -24.53
C GLU A 337 -8.76 27.68 -25.18
N ASN A 338 -9.28 28.60 -24.35
CA ASN A 338 -10.01 29.80 -24.77
C ASN A 338 -11.13 29.53 -25.78
N GLY A 339 -11.86 28.41 -25.61
CA GLY A 339 -12.96 28.00 -26.49
C GLY A 339 -12.52 27.25 -27.75
N ASN A 340 -11.21 27.15 -28.04
CA ASN A 340 -10.71 26.33 -29.14
C ASN A 340 -10.68 24.86 -28.76
N ASP A 341 -11.07 24.00 -29.69
CA ASP A 341 -10.95 22.54 -29.54
C ASP A 341 -9.52 22.07 -29.78
N PHE A 342 -9.18 20.93 -29.19
CA PHE A 342 -7.94 20.20 -29.44
C PHE A 342 -8.28 18.88 -30.13
N SER A 343 -7.63 18.61 -31.26
CA SER A 343 -7.82 17.37 -32.02
C SER A 343 -6.48 16.96 -32.62
N GLU A 344 -5.86 15.92 -32.08
CA GLU A 344 -4.62 15.34 -32.59
C GLU A 344 -4.75 13.82 -32.71
N THR A 345 -4.09 13.23 -33.70
CA THR A 345 -3.97 11.76 -33.79
C THR A 345 -2.64 11.32 -33.21
N LEU A 346 -2.66 10.40 -32.24
CA LEU A 346 -1.48 9.76 -31.68
C LEU A 346 -1.38 8.33 -32.21
N THR A 347 -0.25 7.96 -32.79
CA THR A 347 0.03 6.59 -33.23
C THR A 347 0.84 5.85 -32.16
N ARG A 348 0.71 4.52 -32.12
CA ARG A 348 1.54 3.66 -31.25
C ARG A 348 3.02 3.86 -31.55
N ALA A 349 3.38 3.92 -32.83
CA ALA A 349 4.76 4.16 -33.25
C ALA A 349 5.31 5.48 -32.67
N LYS A 350 4.51 6.55 -32.64
CA LYS A 350 4.93 7.82 -32.04
C LYS A 350 5.02 7.75 -30.53
N PHE A 351 4.06 7.10 -29.87
CA PHE A 351 4.12 6.86 -28.43
C PHE A 351 5.37 6.07 -28.03
N GLU A 352 5.71 5.02 -28.78
CA GLU A 352 6.90 4.22 -28.57
C GLU A 352 8.18 5.03 -28.83
N GLU A 353 8.23 5.84 -29.89
CA GLU A 353 9.36 6.72 -30.17
C GLU A 353 9.65 7.69 -29.01
N LEU A 354 8.61 8.30 -28.42
CA LEU A 354 8.73 9.27 -27.33
C LEU A 354 9.23 8.65 -26.01
N ASN A 355 9.07 7.34 -25.85
CA ASN A 355 9.31 6.61 -24.60
C ASN A 355 10.35 5.49 -24.71
N LEU A 356 10.96 5.30 -25.87
CA LEU A 356 11.85 4.16 -26.14
C LEU A 356 13.05 4.12 -25.18
N ASP A 357 13.58 5.27 -24.79
CA ASP A 357 14.66 5.39 -23.81
C ASP A 357 14.22 4.88 -22.43
N LEU A 358 13.00 5.23 -22.00
CA LEU A 358 12.44 4.78 -20.73
C LEU A 358 12.11 3.29 -20.74
N PHE A 359 11.53 2.77 -21.84
CA PHE A 359 11.30 1.33 -22.00
C PHE A 359 12.59 0.51 -22.03
N LYS A 360 13.67 1.05 -22.59
CA LYS A 360 14.99 0.38 -22.53
C LYS A 360 15.62 0.48 -21.15
N LYS A 361 15.34 1.54 -20.39
CA LYS A 361 15.85 1.74 -19.03
C LYS A 361 15.41 0.62 -18.09
N THR A 362 14.20 0.07 -18.29
CA THR A 362 13.66 -1.03 -17.47
C THR A 362 14.42 -2.36 -17.64
N MET A 363 15.15 -2.55 -18.74
CA MET A 363 15.94 -3.77 -18.94
C MET A 363 17.19 -3.83 -18.06
N LYS A 364 17.68 -2.68 -17.57
CA LYS A 364 18.89 -2.64 -16.71
C LYS A 364 18.66 -3.33 -15.36
N PRO A 365 17.57 -3.07 -14.61
CA PRO A 365 17.24 -3.87 -13.43
C PRO A 365 17.07 -5.36 -13.71
N VAL A 366 16.51 -5.75 -14.86
CA VAL A 366 16.38 -7.17 -15.26
C VAL A 366 17.76 -7.84 -15.39
N GLU A 367 18.71 -7.17 -16.06
CA GLU A 367 20.10 -7.65 -16.16
C GLU A 367 20.77 -7.70 -14.78
N GLN A 368 20.48 -6.72 -13.92
CA GLN A 368 21.05 -6.61 -12.59
C GLN A 368 20.62 -7.75 -11.65
N VAL A 369 19.32 -8.09 -11.61
CA VAL A 369 18.83 -9.18 -10.74
C VAL A 369 19.38 -10.54 -11.15
N LEU A 370 19.48 -10.82 -12.45
CA LEU A 370 20.08 -12.05 -12.95
C LEU A 370 21.55 -12.18 -12.54
N LYS A 371 22.29 -11.07 -12.66
CA LYS A 371 23.68 -11.02 -12.25
C LYS A 371 23.86 -11.21 -10.74
N ASP A 372 23.04 -10.55 -9.94
CA ASP A 372 23.13 -10.62 -8.48
C ASP A 372 22.75 -12.00 -7.94
N ALA A 373 21.76 -12.66 -8.56
CA ALA A 373 21.39 -14.02 -8.22
C ALA A 373 22.33 -15.09 -8.81
N GLY A 374 23.24 -14.72 -9.72
CA GLY A 374 24.09 -15.67 -10.43
C GLY A 374 23.33 -16.60 -11.37
N VAL A 375 22.15 -16.19 -11.83
CA VAL A 375 21.23 -16.99 -12.66
C VAL A 375 21.33 -16.54 -14.12
N SER A 376 21.52 -17.48 -15.05
CA SER A 376 21.49 -17.16 -16.47
C SER A 376 20.04 -16.99 -16.96
N LYS A 377 19.85 -16.16 -17.99
CA LYS A 377 18.51 -15.94 -18.58
C LYS A 377 17.81 -17.19 -19.10
N LYS A 378 18.53 -18.29 -19.32
CA LYS A 378 17.98 -19.58 -19.78
C LYS A 378 17.39 -20.40 -18.63
N GLU A 379 17.81 -20.15 -17.41
CA GLU A 379 17.33 -20.80 -16.18
C GLU A 379 16.10 -20.12 -15.59
N VAL A 380 15.70 -18.96 -16.12
CA VAL A 380 14.42 -18.34 -15.73
C VAL A 380 13.32 -19.12 -16.40
N ASP A 381 12.41 -19.70 -15.62
CA ASP A 381 11.32 -20.51 -16.11
C ASP A 381 10.18 -19.63 -16.60
N GLU A 382 9.81 -18.63 -15.81
CA GLU A 382 8.59 -17.85 -15.96
C GLU A 382 8.84 -16.34 -15.78
N ILE A 383 8.11 -15.54 -16.54
CA ILE A 383 8.17 -14.06 -16.46
C ILE A 383 6.76 -13.57 -16.16
N VAL A 384 6.55 -13.12 -14.94
CA VAL A 384 5.27 -12.67 -14.42
C VAL A 384 5.18 -11.15 -14.55
N LEU A 385 4.16 -10.66 -15.24
CA LEU A 385 3.94 -9.23 -15.47
C LEU A 385 2.95 -8.66 -14.45
N VAL A 386 3.35 -7.57 -13.80
CA VAL A 386 2.57 -6.88 -12.76
C VAL A 386 2.58 -5.39 -13.05
N GLY A 387 1.49 -4.69 -12.68
CA GLY A 387 1.35 -3.27 -12.92
C GLY A 387 0.83 -2.95 -14.33
N GLY A 388 -0.12 -2.00 -14.40
CA GLY A 388 -0.86 -1.70 -15.63
C GLY A 388 -0.01 -1.26 -16.83
N SER A 389 1.20 -0.72 -16.60
CA SER A 389 2.08 -0.30 -17.70
C SER A 389 2.76 -1.49 -18.41
N THR A 390 2.74 -2.69 -17.83
CA THR A 390 3.18 -3.92 -18.53
C THR A 390 2.26 -4.32 -19.69
N ARG A 391 1.07 -3.74 -19.78
CA ARG A 391 0.15 -3.92 -20.93
C ARG A 391 0.67 -3.28 -22.22
N ILE A 392 1.71 -2.44 -22.14
CA ILE A 392 2.32 -1.80 -23.31
C ILE A 392 3.01 -2.87 -24.18
N PRO A 393 2.62 -3.04 -25.46
CA PRO A 393 3.16 -4.08 -26.32
C PRO A 393 4.68 -4.02 -26.48
N LYS A 394 5.25 -2.81 -26.50
CA LYS A 394 6.70 -2.63 -26.62
C LYS A 394 7.48 -3.18 -25.42
N VAL A 395 6.93 -3.07 -24.21
CA VAL A 395 7.54 -3.61 -22.99
C VAL A 395 7.56 -5.14 -23.05
N GLN A 396 6.43 -5.77 -23.40
CA GLN A 396 6.35 -7.22 -23.56
C GLN A 396 7.27 -7.73 -24.66
N GLN A 397 7.38 -6.99 -25.78
CA GLN A 397 8.29 -7.31 -26.87
C GLN A 397 9.75 -7.33 -26.40
N LEU A 398 10.18 -6.31 -25.64
CA LEU A 398 11.57 -6.25 -25.13
C LEU A 398 11.89 -7.44 -24.22
N LEU A 399 10.96 -7.82 -23.34
CA LEU A 399 11.11 -9.00 -22.48
C LEU A 399 11.18 -10.30 -23.29
N LYS A 400 10.28 -10.46 -24.26
CA LYS A 400 10.26 -11.62 -25.15
C LYS A 400 11.56 -11.75 -25.95
N GLU A 401 12.07 -10.65 -26.49
CA GLU A 401 13.34 -10.63 -27.23
C GLU A 401 14.53 -10.97 -26.31
N TYR A 402 14.52 -10.49 -25.07
CA TYR A 402 15.60 -10.71 -24.12
C TYR A 402 15.69 -12.16 -23.64
N PHE A 403 14.55 -12.72 -23.19
CA PHE A 403 14.45 -14.07 -22.63
C PHE A 403 14.19 -15.17 -23.67
N GLY A 404 13.68 -14.82 -24.86
CA GLY A 404 13.31 -15.79 -25.89
C GLY A 404 12.03 -16.58 -25.58
N LYS A 405 11.22 -16.13 -24.62
CA LYS A 405 9.94 -16.75 -24.21
C LYS A 405 8.88 -15.69 -23.94
N GLU A 406 7.62 -16.10 -24.04
CA GLU A 406 6.48 -15.21 -23.76
C GLU A 406 6.32 -14.99 -22.24
N PRO A 407 5.99 -13.76 -21.80
CA PRO A 407 5.58 -13.55 -20.43
C PRO A 407 4.28 -14.29 -20.09
N SER A 408 4.16 -14.70 -18.83
CA SER A 408 3.01 -15.38 -18.28
C SER A 408 1.78 -14.48 -18.30
N LYS A 409 0.62 -15.09 -18.59
CA LYS A 409 -0.70 -14.44 -18.57
C LYS A 409 -1.59 -14.97 -17.44
N GLY A 410 -1.01 -15.71 -16.50
CA GLY A 410 -1.73 -16.44 -15.46
C GLY A 410 -2.29 -15.59 -14.32
N ILE A 411 -1.89 -14.32 -14.22
CA ILE A 411 -2.33 -13.41 -13.17
C ILE A 411 -2.86 -12.10 -13.75
N ASN A 412 -3.77 -11.45 -13.03
CA ASN A 412 -4.23 -10.11 -13.38
C ASN A 412 -3.20 -9.07 -12.88
N PRO A 413 -2.55 -8.29 -13.77
CA PRO A 413 -1.49 -7.36 -13.38
C PRO A 413 -1.96 -6.22 -12.48
N ASP A 414 -3.27 -5.92 -12.43
CA ASP A 414 -3.83 -4.83 -11.62
C ASP A 414 -4.33 -5.31 -10.23
N GLU A 415 -4.43 -6.62 -10.01
CA GLU A 415 -5.01 -7.20 -8.78
C GLU A 415 -4.02 -8.10 -8.02
N ALA A 416 -2.97 -8.61 -8.68
CA ALA A 416 -2.06 -9.61 -8.11
C ALA A 416 -1.34 -9.16 -6.84
N VAL A 417 -0.99 -7.87 -6.75
CA VAL A 417 -0.31 -7.33 -5.57
C VAL A 417 -1.24 -7.34 -4.35
N ALA A 418 -2.47 -6.80 -4.48
CA ALA A 418 -3.47 -6.86 -3.42
C ALA A 418 -3.86 -8.30 -3.07
N TYR A 419 -3.88 -9.18 -4.07
CA TYR A 419 -4.12 -10.60 -3.87
C TYR A 419 -3.07 -11.21 -2.93
N GLY A 420 -1.78 -11.05 -3.24
CA GLY A 420 -0.70 -11.55 -2.42
C GLY A 420 -0.66 -10.94 -1.01
N ALA A 421 -0.99 -9.65 -0.90
CA ALA A 421 -1.11 -8.98 0.40
C ALA A 421 -2.23 -9.61 1.25
N ALA A 422 -3.36 -9.97 0.64
CA ALA A 422 -4.45 -10.65 1.34
C ALA A 422 -4.07 -12.07 1.79
N VAL A 423 -3.31 -12.80 0.95
CA VAL A 423 -2.71 -14.10 1.32
C VAL A 423 -1.79 -13.94 2.53
N GLN A 424 -0.91 -12.94 2.51
CA GLN A 424 -0.01 -12.66 3.63
C GLN A 424 -0.77 -12.29 4.91
N GLY A 425 -1.86 -11.52 4.78
CA GLY A 425 -2.75 -11.21 5.90
C GLY A 425 -3.36 -12.47 6.52
N ALA A 426 -3.80 -13.41 5.69
CA ALA A 426 -4.35 -14.70 6.14
C ALA A 426 -3.31 -15.56 6.87
N ILE A 427 -2.07 -15.58 6.38
CA ILE A 427 -0.95 -16.27 7.04
C ILE A 427 -0.71 -15.70 8.43
N LEU A 428 -0.65 -14.37 8.55
CA LEU A 428 -0.42 -13.67 9.83
C LEU A 428 -1.58 -13.85 10.81
N ALA A 429 -2.82 -13.95 10.31
CA ALA A 429 -3.99 -14.25 11.14
C ALA A 429 -4.08 -15.73 11.57
N GLY A 430 -3.18 -16.59 11.07
CA GLY A 430 -3.18 -18.03 11.36
C GLY A 430 -4.35 -18.77 10.70
N VAL A 431 -4.85 -18.27 9.57
CA VAL A 431 -5.91 -18.95 8.79
C VAL A 431 -5.34 -20.27 8.24
N LYS A 432 -6.03 -21.37 8.54
CA LYS A 432 -5.67 -22.72 8.08
C LYS A 432 -6.11 -22.94 6.63
N GLY A 433 -5.29 -23.65 5.85
CA GLY A 433 -5.60 -23.98 4.45
C GLY A 433 -4.36 -23.94 3.57
N GLN A 434 -4.52 -23.53 2.31
CA GLN A 434 -3.40 -23.38 1.37
C GLN A 434 -2.33 -22.37 1.86
N THR A 435 -2.73 -21.45 2.74
CA THR A 435 -1.86 -20.46 3.39
C THR A 435 -0.91 -21.08 4.42
N SER A 436 -1.22 -22.25 4.97
CA SER A 436 -0.43 -22.86 6.05
C SER A 436 0.89 -23.48 5.59
N GLU A 437 1.03 -23.73 4.28
CA GLU A 437 2.25 -24.30 3.69
C GLU A 437 3.19 -23.21 3.14
N VAL A 438 2.81 -21.93 3.23
CA VAL A 438 3.57 -20.83 2.63
C VAL A 438 4.67 -20.34 3.56
N THR A 439 5.91 -20.38 3.09
CA THR A 439 7.07 -19.75 3.75
C THR A 439 7.64 -18.67 2.84
N LEU A 440 7.76 -17.45 3.36
CA LEU A 440 8.30 -16.32 2.61
C LEU A 440 9.67 -15.89 3.16
N LEU A 441 10.68 -15.90 2.30
CA LEU A 441 12.04 -15.43 2.56
C LEU A 441 12.32 -14.24 1.63
N ASP A 442 12.22 -13.03 2.18
CA ASP A 442 12.50 -11.79 1.44
C ASP A 442 13.94 -11.32 1.73
N VAL A 443 14.39 -10.26 1.04
CA VAL A 443 15.75 -9.72 1.14
C VAL A 443 15.78 -8.20 1.31
N ASN A 444 16.88 -7.66 1.84
CA ASN A 444 17.12 -6.20 1.81
C ASN A 444 17.52 -5.73 0.40
N SER A 445 16.96 -4.62 -0.06
CA SER A 445 17.20 -4.09 -1.41
C SER A 445 18.53 -3.33 -1.59
N LEU A 446 19.05 -2.75 -0.50
CA LEU A 446 20.25 -1.92 -0.50
C LEU A 446 21.26 -2.37 0.54
N THR A 447 22.55 -2.24 0.20
CA THR A 447 23.64 -2.47 1.14
C THR A 447 23.61 -1.45 2.27
N LEU A 448 23.79 -1.92 3.50
CA LEU A 448 23.79 -1.15 4.73
C LEU A 448 25.17 -1.15 5.36
N GLY A 449 25.55 -0.01 5.91
CA GLY A 449 26.88 0.14 6.49
C GLY A 449 27.07 1.47 7.20
N ILE A 450 28.32 1.75 7.56
CA ILE A 450 28.69 2.97 8.28
C ILE A 450 29.79 3.77 7.58
N GLU A 451 29.88 5.05 7.94
CA GLU A 451 31.05 5.86 7.62
C GLU A 451 32.26 5.47 8.47
N THR A 452 33.40 5.26 7.81
CA THR A 452 34.71 5.11 8.45
C THR A 452 35.63 6.27 8.10
N ALA A 453 36.84 6.28 8.68
CA ALA A 453 37.82 7.34 8.44
C ALA A 453 38.03 7.61 6.94
N GLY A 454 37.97 8.88 6.55
CA GLY A 454 38.12 9.30 5.15
C GLY A 454 36.85 9.23 4.30
N GLY A 455 35.66 9.09 4.90
CA GLY A 455 34.38 9.07 4.17
C GLY A 455 34.13 7.76 3.41
N VAL A 456 34.83 6.69 3.79
CA VAL A 456 34.72 5.37 3.16
C VAL A 456 33.51 4.64 3.73
N PHE A 457 32.71 4.06 2.84
CA PHE A 457 31.54 3.28 3.22
C PHE A 457 31.96 1.84 3.56
N ALA A 458 31.88 1.50 4.85
CA ALA A 458 32.13 0.14 5.32
C ALA A 458 30.80 -0.64 5.34
N ARG A 459 30.71 -1.64 4.47
CA ARG A 459 29.53 -2.49 4.29
C ARG A 459 29.42 -3.52 5.41
N ILE A 460 28.23 -3.70 5.96
CA ILE A 460 27.95 -4.63 7.07
C ILE A 460 26.90 -5.65 6.66
N ILE A 461 25.83 -5.22 6.00
CA ILE A 461 24.81 -6.09 5.40
C ILE A 461 24.77 -5.75 3.91
N GLU A 462 25.22 -6.66 3.05
CA GLU A 462 25.16 -6.48 1.60
C GLU A 462 23.69 -6.53 1.12
N ARG A 463 23.39 -5.90 -0.02
CA ARG A 463 22.07 -6.07 -0.66
C ARG A 463 21.78 -7.55 -0.97
N ASN A 464 20.51 -7.88 -1.09
CA ASN A 464 19.98 -9.22 -1.30
C ASN A 464 20.31 -10.21 -0.16
N THR A 465 20.65 -9.73 1.04
CA THR A 465 20.73 -10.57 2.24
C THR A 465 19.31 -10.88 2.71
N VAL A 466 19.02 -12.17 2.94
CA VAL A 466 17.74 -12.64 3.48
C VAL A 466 17.41 -11.95 4.80
N ILE A 467 16.17 -11.51 4.96
CA ILE A 467 15.63 -10.87 6.18
C ILE A 467 14.55 -11.76 6.83
N PRO A 468 14.43 -11.75 8.17
CA PRO A 468 15.20 -10.99 9.16
C PRO A 468 16.68 -11.39 9.25
N THR A 469 17.56 -10.47 9.61
CA THR A 469 19.00 -10.75 9.74
C THR A 469 19.70 -9.90 10.80
N LYS A 470 20.83 -10.41 11.29
CA LYS A 470 21.68 -9.72 12.27
C LYS A 470 23.14 -9.90 11.91
N LYS A 471 23.88 -8.78 11.83
CA LYS A 471 25.33 -8.76 11.57
C LYS A 471 26.02 -7.80 12.52
N SER A 472 27.19 -8.19 12.99
CA SER A 472 28.02 -7.37 13.87
C SER A 472 29.42 -7.24 13.30
N GLN A 473 30.02 -6.05 13.42
CA GLN A 473 31.39 -5.80 13.01
C GLN A 473 32.09 -4.92 14.04
N ILE A 474 33.37 -5.23 14.30
CA ILE A 474 34.19 -4.48 15.25
C ILE A 474 34.93 -3.36 14.51
N PHE A 475 34.79 -2.16 15.03
CA PHE A 475 35.51 -0.95 14.66
C PHE A 475 36.32 -0.42 15.85
N SER A 476 37.08 0.65 15.64
CA SER A 476 37.87 1.30 16.68
C SER A 476 37.92 2.81 16.48
N THR A 477 38.40 3.54 17.50
CA THR A 477 38.66 4.98 17.44
C THR A 477 39.68 5.35 16.35
N ALA A 478 39.47 6.52 15.76
CA ALA A 478 40.30 7.08 14.69
C ALA A 478 41.40 8.03 15.21
N ALA A 479 41.32 8.45 16.49
CA ALA A 479 42.27 9.33 17.14
C ALA A 479 42.63 8.84 18.56
N ASP A 480 43.80 9.24 19.04
CA ASP A 480 44.26 8.94 20.40
C ASP A 480 43.37 9.65 21.43
N ASN A 481 43.01 8.94 22.50
CA ASN A 481 42.18 9.44 23.59
C ASN A 481 40.81 9.99 23.15
N GLN A 482 40.26 9.48 22.04
CA GLN A 482 38.95 9.88 21.52
C GLN A 482 37.82 9.48 22.50
N PRO A 483 37.10 10.45 23.11
CA PRO A 483 36.12 10.16 24.16
C PRO A 483 34.73 9.75 23.63
N THR A 484 34.46 10.04 22.35
CA THR A 484 33.17 9.81 21.68
C THR A 484 33.40 9.24 20.29
N VAL A 485 32.63 8.22 19.91
CA VAL A 485 32.59 7.66 18.55
C VAL A 485 31.23 7.96 17.95
N THR A 486 31.21 8.75 16.88
CA THR A 486 29.99 9.02 16.09
C THR A 486 29.80 7.93 15.04
N ILE A 487 28.67 7.23 15.10
CA ILE A 487 28.27 6.22 14.13
C ILE A 487 27.30 6.87 13.16
N LYS A 488 27.69 7.01 11.89
CA LYS A 488 26.80 7.45 10.81
C LYS A 488 26.44 6.27 9.94
N VAL A 489 25.15 6.03 9.78
CA VAL A 489 24.58 4.87 9.09
C VAL A 489 24.12 5.28 7.70
N TYR A 490 24.48 4.49 6.68
CA TYR A 490 24.16 4.75 5.29
C TYR A 490 23.57 3.52 4.60
N GLU A 491 22.77 3.76 3.57
CA GLU A 491 22.36 2.78 2.57
C GLU A 491 22.87 3.17 1.17
N GLY A 492 23.32 2.19 0.40
CA GLY A 492 23.72 2.38 -0.99
C GLY A 492 24.94 1.57 -1.41
N GLU A 493 25.28 1.67 -2.69
CA GLU A 493 26.24 0.76 -3.33
C GLU A 493 27.60 1.41 -3.63
N ARG A 494 27.72 2.74 -3.41
CA ARG A 494 28.94 3.50 -3.75
C ARG A 494 29.97 3.32 -2.63
N GLY A 495 31.26 3.32 -2.98
CA GLY A 495 32.35 3.16 -2.01
C GLY A 495 32.60 4.36 -1.09
N GLN A 496 32.00 5.51 -1.38
CA GLN A 496 32.15 6.76 -0.62
C GLN A 496 30.79 7.20 -0.10
N THR A 497 30.69 7.51 1.19
CA THR A 497 29.43 7.79 1.91
C THR A 497 28.68 8.99 1.36
N LYS A 498 29.39 10.01 0.86
CA LYS A 498 28.79 11.20 0.23
C LYS A 498 27.93 10.93 -1.02
N TYR A 499 28.02 9.73 -1.60
CA TYR A 499 27.20 9.31 -2.74
C TYR A 499 26.15 8.26 -2.36
N ASN A 500 26.04 7.93 -1.07
CA ASN A 500 25.05 7.03 -0.50
C ASN A 500 24.04 7.87 0.31
N HIS A 501 22.92 7.26 0.64
CA HIS A 501 21.88 7.92 1.43
C HIS A 501 22.19 7.77 2.92
N LEU A 502 22.21 8.90 3.64
CA LEU A 502 22.39 8.92 5.09
C LEU A 502 21.06 8.57 5.76
N LEU A 503 21.05 7.53 6.57
CA LEU A 503 19.87 7.08 7.30
C LEU A 503 19.76 7.72 8.68
N GLY A 504 20.89 7.91 9.36
CA GLY A 504 20.92 8.49 10.70
C GLY A 504 22.32 8.51 11.30
N GLN A 505 22.45 9.14 12.46
CA GLN A 505 23.70 9.15 13.22
C GLN A 505 23.44 9.19 14.72
N PHE A 506 24.34 8.60 15.50
CA PHE A 506 24.30 8.63 16.97
C PHE A 506 25.71 8.54 17.55
N ASP A 507 25.86 9.01 18.78
CA ASP A 507 27.16 9.11 19.47
C ASP A 507 27.28 8.09 20.60
N LEU A 508 28.29 7.23 20.53
CA LEU A 508 28.72 6.42 21.67
C LEU A 508 29.74 7.20 22.49
N THR A 509 29.33 7.67 23.67
CA THR A 509 30.13 8.54 24.54
C THR A 509 30.80 7.80 25.69
N GLY A 510 31.82 8.43 26.29
CA GLY A 510 32.46 7.95 27.50
C GLY A 510 33.40 6.76 27.26
N ILE A 511 34.07 6.77 26.12
CA ILE A 511 35.17 5.87 25.76
C ILE A 511 36.41 6.25 26.61
N PRO A 512 37.05 5.30 27.32
CA PRO A 512 38.24 5.59 28.11
C PRO A 512 39.43 6.06 27.25
N PRO A 513 40.33 6.90 27.79
CA PRO A 513 41.55 7.30 27.10
C PRO A 513 42.40 6.07 26.72
N ALA A 514 42.59 5.86 25.42
CA ALA A 514 43.41 4.79 24.85
C ALA A 514 44.04 5.26 23.52
N PRO A 515 45.16 4.65 23.09
CA PRO A 515 45.70 4.88 21.74
C PRO A 515 44.66 4.56 20.65
N LYS A 516 44.74 5.25 19.51
CA LYS A 516 43.89 4.94 18.34
C LYS A 516 44.03 3.46 17.97
N GLY A 517 42.93 2.85 17.52
CA GLY A 517 42.94 1.43 17.14
C GLY A 517 42.79 0.43 18.29
N VAL A 518 42.78 0.89 19.56
CA VAL A 518 42.67 0.01 20.74
C VAL A 518 41.23 -0.24 21.21
N PRO A 519 40.35 0.77 21.35
CA PRO A 519 38.96 0.54 21.75
C PRO A 519 38.22 -0.37 20.77
N GLN A 520 37.50 -1.38 21.29
CA GLN A 520 36.74 -2.33 20.46
C GLN A 520 35.27 -1.94 20.45
N ILE A 521 34.86 -1.24 19.40
CA ILE A 521 33.48 -0.78 19.20
C ILE A 521 32.76 -1.77 18.29
N GLU A 522 31.92 -2.63 18.87
CA GLU A 522 31.08 -3.57 18.13
C GLU A 522 29.81 -2.86 17.67
N VAL A 523 29.66 -2.70 16.36
CA VAL A 523 28.46 -2.16 15.74
C VAL A 523 27.63 -3.31 15.19
N THR A 524 26.40 -3.43 15.66
CA THR A 524 25.45 -4.49 15.31
C THR A 524 24.26 -3.90 14.57
N PHE A 525 23.99 -4.45 13.40
CA PHE A 525 22.84 -4.16 12.56
C PHE A 525 21.85 -5.30 12.70
N GLU A 526 20.60 -4.97 13.01
CA GLU A 526 19.48 -5.91 13.10
C GLU A 526 18.35 -5.41 12.20
N LEU A 527 17.96 -6.24 11.24
CA LEU A 527 16.85 -5.99 10.32
C LEU A 527 15.74 -6.98 10.63
N ASP A 528 14.54 -6.45 10.87
CA ASP A 528 13.34 -7.25 11.07
C ASP A 528 12.69 -7.67 9.75
N ALA A 529 11.52 -8.31 9.85
CA ALA A 529 10.78 -8.83 8.71
C ALA A 529 10.01 -7.75 7.91
N ASN A 530 10.00 -6.50 8.38
CA ASN A 530 9.47 -5.32 7.70
C ASN A 530 10.59 -4.47 7.07
N SER A 531 11.84 -4.94 7.15
CA SER A 531 13.05 -4.17 6.82
C SER A 531 13.25 -2.94 7.70
N ILE A 532 12.71 -2.93 8.92
CA ILE A 532 12.97 -1.87 9.91
C ILE A 532 14.30 -2.20 10.61
N MET A 533 15.20 -1.21 10.66
CA MET A 533 16.56 -1.39 11.13
C MET A 533 16.80 -0.81 12.53
N THR A 534 17.39 -1.65 13.39
CA THR A 534 17.97 -1.24 14.67
C THR A 534 19.48 -1.36 14.62
N ILE A 535 20.20 -0.29 14.96
CA ILE A 535 21.67 -0.28 15.02
C ILE A 535 22.09 -0.04 16.46
N ARG A 536 22.96 -0.92 16.97
CA ARG A 536 23.54 -0.81 18.31
C ARG A 536 25.06 -0.72 18.21
N ALA A 537 25.65 0.21 18.95
CA ALA A 537 27.10 0.27 19.17
C ALA A 537 27.40 -0.11 20.62
N LEU A 538 28.34 -1.04 20.83
CA LEU A 538 28.79 -1.52 22.13
C LEU A 538 30.31 -1.36 22.23
N ASP A 539 30.80 -0.63 23.23
CA ASP A 539 32.21 -0.70 23.61
C ASP A 539 32.44 -1.96 24.44
N LYS A 540 33.16 -2.93 23.88
CA LYS A 540 33.43 -4.22 24.54
C LYS A 540 34.34 -4.09 25.77
N GLY A 541 35.10 -3.00 25.89
CA GLY A 541 35.97 -2.76 27.04
C GLY A 541 35.20 -2.31 28.28
N THR A 542 34.21 -1.41 28.09
CA THR A 542 33.44 -0.83 29.20
C THR A 542 32.05 -1.44 29.38
N GLY A 543 31.53 -2.15 28.36
CA GLY A 543 30.15 -2.65 28.34
C GLY A 543 29.11 -1.56 28.05
N LYS A 544 29.52 -0.31 27.84
CA LYS A 544 28.61 0.78 27.46
C LYS A 544 28.08 0.56 26.05
N SER A 545 26.78 0.77 25.87
CA SER A 545 26.18 0.71 24.54
C SER A 545 25.18 1.83 24.33
N GLU A 546 25.11 2.28 23.09
CA GLU A 546 24.09 3.18 22.58
C GLU A 546 23.42 2.51 21.38
N GLN A 547 22.17 2.88 21.09
CA GLN A 547 21.45 2.36 19.95
C GLN A 547 20.57 3.42 19.32
N ILE A 548 20.28 3.24 18.03
CA ILE A 548 19.31 4.01 17.28
C ILE A 548 18.37 3.04 16.58
N VAL A 549 17.07 3.38 16.58
CA VAL A 549 16.11 2.77 15.67
C VAL A 549 15.84 3.81 14.60
N ILE A 550 16.18 3.49 13.34
CA ILE A 550 16.18 4.49 12.27
C ILE A 550 14.77 5.02 11.95
N SER A 551 13.72 4.36 12.46
CA SER A 551 12.33 4.80 12.38
C SER A 551 12.00 6.13 13.10
N GLN A 552 12.76 6.55 14.12
CA GLN A 552 12.36 7.68 15.01
C GLN A 552 13.19 8.97 14.87
N ASP A 553 14.47 8.91 14.51
CA ASP A 553 15.40 10.04 14.76
C ASP A 553 15.78 10.93 13.55
N SER A 554 15.23 10.68 12.36
CA SER A 554 15.69 11.32 11.10
C SER A 554 14.71 12.33 10.49
N GLY A 555 14.20 13.29 11.29
CA GLY A 555 13.29 14.35 10.80
C GLY A 555 11.95 13.81 10.31
N ARG A 556 11.53 12.66 10.85
CA ARG A 556 10.29 11.94 10.58
C ARG A 556 9.19 12.40 11.53
N LEU A 557 7.95 11.98 11.28
CA LEU A 557 6.82 12.27 12.15
C LEU A 557 7.09 11.72 13.56
N SER A 558 7.02 12.57 14.58
CA SER A 558 7.08 12.13 15.97
C SER A 558 5.82 11.36 16.35
N LYS A 559 5.83 10.68 17.51
CA LYS A 559 4.62 10.01 17.99
C LYS A 559 3.49 11.02 18.23
N GLU A 560 3.81 12.20 18.75
CA GLU A 560 2.86 13.30 18.93
C GLU A 560 2.31 13.85 17.61
N ASP A 561 3.13 13.91 16.56
CA ASP A 561 2.67 14.28 15.22
C ASP A 561 1.69 13.23 14.66
N ILE A 562 2.02 11.94 14.80
CA ILE A 562 1.16 10.84 14.36
C ILE A 562 -0.16 10.86 15.14
N ASP A 563 -0.14 11.02 16.45
CA ASP A 563 -1.35 11.05 17.27
C ASP A 563 -2.23 12.26 16.93
N ARG A 564 -1.64 13.42 16.62
CA ARG A 564 -2.38 14.58 16.09
C ARG A 564 -3.01 14.27 14.73
N MET A 565 -2.26 13.65 13.83
CA MET A 565 -2.76 13.28 12.49
C MET A 565 -3.86 12.22 12.55
N ILE A 566 -3.79 11.28 13.50
CA ILE A 566 -4.87 10.33 13.78
C ILE A 566 -6.12 11.09 14.20
N ALA A 567 -6.00 12.03 15.14
CA ALA A 567 -7.15 12.83 15.59
C ALA A 567 -7.76 13.69 14.46
N ASP A 568 -6.92 14.29 13.61
CA ASP A 568 -7.38 15.00 12.42
C ASP A 568 -8.06 14.04 11.42
N GLY A 569 -7.51 12.83 11.24
CA GLY A 569 -8.07 11.75 10.43
C GLY A 569 -9.45 11.30 10.90
N GLU A 570 -9.61 11.08 12.21
CA GLU A 570 -10.89 10.73 12.86
C GLU A 570 -11.93 11.83 12.65
N LYS A 571 -11.54 13.11 12.85
CA LYS A 571 -12.41 14.24 12.58
C LYS A 571 -12.89 14.27 11.12
N PHE A 572 -11.99 14.03 10.16
CA PHE A 572 -12.40 13.98 8.76
C PHE A 572 -13.32 12.78 8.47
N ALA A 573 -13.10 11.64 9.11
CA ALA A 573 -13.98 10.48 8.97
C ALA A 573 -15.39 10.77 9.51
N GLU A 574 -15.51 11.48 10.63
CA GLU A 574 -16.79 11.96 11.16
C GLU A 574 -17.48 12.93 10.20
N GLU A 575 -16.74 13.87 9.60
CA GLU A 575 -17.24 14.79 8.58
C GLU A 575 -17.76 14.04 7.35
N ASP A 576 -16.99 13.07 6.84
CA ASP A 576 -17.37 12.24 5.69
C ASP A 576 -18.63 11.41 6.01
N GLN A 577 -18.76 10.87 7.23
CA GLN A 577 -19.98 10.20 7.68
C GLN A 577 -21.19 11.12 7.74
N LEU A 578 -21.02 12.36 8.22
CA LEU A 578 -22.10 13.35 8.24
C LEU A 578 -22.55 13.72 6.83
N HIS A 579 -21.61 13.92 5.91
CA HIS A 579 -21.90 14.17 4.49
C HIS A 579 -22.62 12.98 3.84
N LYS A 580 -22.23 11.75 4.18
CA LYS A 580 -22.92 10.53 3.72
C LYS A 580 -24.36 10.48 4.22
N LYS A 581 -24.59 10.66 5.52
CA LYS A 581 -25.94 10.68 6.12
C LYS A 581 -26.82 11.76 5.50
N ARG A 582 -26.27 12.96 5.32
CA ARG A 582 -26.97 14.06 4.63
C ARG A 582 -27.38 13.67 3.21
N THR A 583 -26.49 13.03 2.46
CA THR A 583 -26.79 12.56 1.11
C THR A 583 -27.87 11.48 1.10
N GLU A 584 -27.83 10.54 2.05
CA GLU A 584 -28.86 9.50 2.23
C GLU A 584 -30.22 10.10 2.60
N ALA A 585 -30.26 11.13 3.45
CA ALA A 585 -31.47 11.87 3.78
C ALA A 585 -32.04 12.60 2.56
N LEU A 586 -31.19 13.27 1.78
CA LEU A 586 -31.61 13.92 0.52
C LEU A 586 -32.16 12.90 -0.49
N ASN A 587 -31.51 11.74 -0.63
CA ASN A 587 -31.99 10.67 -1.50
C ASN A 587 -33.33 10.10 -1.01
N SER A 588 -33.50 9.96 0.31
CA SER A 588 -34.76 9.50 0.92
C SER A 588 -35.89 10.49 0.66
N LEU A 589 -35.63 11.78 0.85
CA LEU A 589 -36.56 12.87 0.54
C LEU A 589 -36.93 12.89 -0.94
N SER A 590 -35.94 12.83 -1.83
CA SER A 590 -36.15 12.82 -3.29
C SER A 590 -36.93 11.59 -3.75
N THR A 591 -36.59 10.42 -3.20
CA THR A 591 -37.29 9.15 -3.51
C THR A 591 -38.73 9.19 -3.04
N PHE A 592 -39.00 9.75 -1.85
CA PHE A 592 -40.34 9.91 -1.33
C PHE A 592 -41.19 10.82 -2.23
N VAL A 593 -40.69 12.02 -2.56
CA VAL A 593 -41.38 12.97 -3.45
C VAL A 593 -41.64 12.36 -4.83
N TYR A 594 -40.64 11.70 -5.41
CA TYR A 594 -40.77 11.04 -6.71
C TYR A 594 -41.73 9.86 -6.68
N GLY A 595 -41.70 9.05 -5.61
CA GLY A 595 -42.64 7.94 -5.40
C GLY A 595 -44.09 8.41 -5.35
N LEU A 596 -44.38 9.49 -4.61
CA LEU A 596 -45.70 10.11 -4.57
C LEU A 596 -46.13 10.63 -5.94
N LYS A 597 -45.22 11.26 -6.68
CA LYS A 597 -45.48 11.74 -8.05
C LYS A 597 -45.88 10.61 -8.99
N ASN A 598 -45.21 9.47 -8.92
CA ASN A 598 -45.51 8.30 -9.74
C ASN A 598 -46.87 7.67 -9.36
N GLN A 599 -47.09 7.43 -8.06
CA GLN A 599 -48.35 6.85 -7.57
C GLN A 599 -49.57 7.71 -7.93
N LEU A 600 -49.41 9.03 -8.00
CA LEU A 600 -50.45 9.95 -8.40
C LEU A 600 -50.72 9.95 -9.92
N ALA A 601 -49.68 9.69 -10.73
CA ALA A 601 -49.74 9.69 -12.19
C ALA A 601 -50.24 8.35 -12.79
N GLU A 602 -50.14 7.26 -12.05
CA GLU A 602 -50.64 5.94 -12.47
C GLU A 602 -52.16 5.94 -12.68
N LYS A 603 -52.61 5.38 -13.82
CA LYS A 603 -54.03 5.33 -14.22
C LYS A 603 -54.93 4.61 -13.21
N ASP A 604 -54.42 3.55 -12.59
CA ASP A 604 -55.10 2.76 -11.55
C ASP A 604 -54.48 2.97 -10.15
N GLY A 605 -53.61 3.98 -10.01
CA GLY A 605 -52.90 4.31 -8.78
C GLY A 605 -53.77 5.02 -7.75
N ILE A 606 -53.14 5.50 -6.67
CA ILE A 606 -53.84 6.21 -5.58
C ILE A 606 -54.59 7.44 -6.11
N GLY A 607 -54.09 8.07 -7.18
CA GLY A 607 -54.69 9.24 -7.80
C GLY A 607 -56.09 9.03 -8.41
N ALA A 608 -56.52 7.79 -8.66
CA ALA A 608 -57.87 7.44 -9.13
C ALA A 608 -58.85 7.17 -7.98
N LYS A 609 -58.33 6.83 -6.79
CA LYS A 609 -59.10 6.47 -5.59
C LYS A 609 -59.24 7.64 -4.59
N LEU A 610 -58.47 8.70 -4.79
CA LEU A 610 -58.49 9.91 -3.95
C LEU A 610 -59.65 10.84 -4.30
N SER A 611 -60.17 11.52 -3.28
CA SER A 611 -61.10 12.64 -3.48
C SER A 611 -60.40 13.77 -4.25
N ALA A 612 -61.16 14.61 -4.97
CA ALA A 612 -60.58 15.74 -5.69
C ALA A 612 -59.80 16.68 -4.75
N ALA A 613 -60.28 16.89 -3.52
CA ALA A 613 -59.61 17.69 -2.50
C ALA A 613 -58.29 17.08 -2.03
N ASP A 614 -58.29 15.78 -1.70
CA ASP A 614 -57.07 15.08 -1.27
C ASP A 614 -56.05 14.97 -2.42
N LYS A 615 -56.52 14.82 -3.67
CA LYS A 615 -55.68 14.80 -4.87
C LYS A 615 -54.98 16.14 -5.09
N THR A 616 -55.70 17.27 -5.01
CA THR A 616 -55.10 18.61 -5.11
C THR A 616 -54.09 18.83 -4.00
N LYS A 617 -54.42 18.47 -2.75
CA LYS A 617 -53.51 18.61 -1.62
C LYS A 617 -52.21 17.82 -1.82
N LEU A 618 -52.30 16.59 -2.33
CA LEU A 618 -51.13 15.77 -2.64
C LEU A 618 -50.27 16.39 -3.76
N GLN A 619 -50.89 16.98 -4.80
CA GLN A 619 -50.16 17.70 -5.86
C GLN A 619 -49.39 18.91 -5.33
N GLU A 620 -50.02 19.68 -4.44
CA GLU A 620 -49.38 20.83 -3.78
C GLU A 620 -48.19 20.36 -2.93
N THR A 621 -48.35 19.31 -2.11
CA THR A 621 -47.25 18.75 -1.31
C THR A 621 -46.09 18.22 -2.15
N ILE A 622 -46.36 17.54 -3.27
CA ILE A 622 -45.31 17.08 -4.20
C ILE A 622 -44.57 18.26 -4.83
N LYS A 623 -45.33 19.29 -5.25
CA LYS A 623 -44.77 20.50 -5.85
C LYS A 623 -43.87 21.22 -4.84
N GLU A 624 -44.36 21.45 -3.63
CA GLU A 624 -43.62 22.08 -2.54
C GLU A 624 -42.34 21.30 -2.20
N GLY A 625 -42.43 19.97 -2.10
CA GLY A 625 -41.26 19.13 -1.87
C GLY A 625 -40.23 19.22 -3.01
N SER A 626 -40.68 19.25 -4.26
CA SER A 626 -39.78 19.36 -5.43
C SER A 626 -39.09 20.73 -5.49
N GLU A 627 -39.85 21.82 -5.33
CA GLU A 627 -39.31 23.19 -5.32
C GLU A 627 -38.35 23.40 -4.15
N TRP A 628 -38.68 22.87 -2.97
CA TRP A 628 -37.79 22.96 -1.81
C TRP A 628 -36.46 22.22 -2.06
N ILE A 629 -36.50 21.02 -2.66
CA ILE A 629 -35.28 20.28 -3.02
C ILE A 629 -34.44 21.11 -4.01
N ASP A 630 -35.05 21.65 -5.06
CA ASP A 630 -34.33 22.40 -6.08
C ASP A 630 -33.67 23.69 -5.54
N GLU A 631 -34.32 24.36 -4.59
CA GLU A 631 -33.86 25.64 -4.04
C GLU A 631 -32.92 25.49 -2.84
N HIS A 632 -33.10 24.47 -1.99
CA HIS A 632 -32.44 24.40 -0.68
C HIS A 632 -31.55 23.18 -0.51
N ALA A 633 -31.73 22.08 -1.26
CA ALA A 633 -31.04 20.82 -0.98
C ALA A 633 -29.51 20.91 -1.06
N SER A 634 -28.97 21.80 -1.88
CA SER A 634 -27.51 21.96 -2.00
C SER A 634 -26.85 22.50 -0.74
N GLU A 635 -27.57 23.27 0.08
CA GLU A 635 -27.04 23.94 1.28
C GLU A 635 -27.69 23.46 2.59
N ALA A 636 -28.83 22.76 2.51
CA ALA A 636 -29.57 22.24 3.66
C ALA A 636 -28.72 21.30 4.54
N SER A 637 -28.89 21.40 5.86
CA SER A 637 -28.29 20.49 6.84
C SER A 637 -28.95 19.10 6.83
N LEU A 638 -28.39 18.13 7.56
CA LEU A 638 -29.02 16.82 7.73
C LEU A 638 -30.39 16.98 8.40
N GLU A 639 -30.46 17.81 9.44
CA GLU A 639 -31.67 18.08 10.21
C GLU A 639 -32.76 18.72 9.34
N ASP A 640 -32.41 19.70 8.48
CA ASP A 640 -33.37 20.33 7.56
C ASP A 640 -33.98 19.31 6.57
N LEU A 641 -33.17 18.38 6.07
CA LEU A 641 -33.61 17.33 5.14
C LEU A 641 -34.54 16.32 5.82
N GLU A 642 -34.20 15.91 7.04
CA GLU A 642 -35.02 14.98 7.84
C GLU A 642 -36.33 15.64 8.29
N GLU A 643 -36.29 16.89 8.74
CA GLU A 643 -37.47 17.69 9.08
C GLU A 643 -38.38 17.84 7.88
N LYS A 644 -37.84 18.22 6.71
CA LYS A 644 -38.64 18.35 5.50
C LYS A 644 -39.28 17.02 5.08
N LEU A 645 -38.56 15.92 5.18
CA LEU A 645 -39.12 14.59 4.91
C LEU A 645 -40.26 14.26 5.88
N ALA A 646 -40.06 14.50 7.18
CA ALA A 646 -41.07 14.26 8.20
C ALA A 646 -42.33 15.13 7.99
N ASP A 647 -42.17 16.39 7.60
CA ASP A 647 -43.26 17.32 7.29
C ASP A 647 -44.09 16.84 6.11
N LEU A 648 -43.43 16.44 5.02
CA LEU A 648 -44.11 15.89 3.85
C LEU A 648 -44.82 14.57 4.19
N GLN A 649 -44.18 13.67 4.94
CA GLN A 649 -44.79 12.42 5.41
C GLN A 649 -46.03 12.69 6.28
N THR A 650 -45.94 13.62 7.22
CA THR A 650 -47.05 14.01 8.10
C THR A 650 -48.22 14.58 7.31
N SER A 651 -47.94 15.36 6.26
CA SER A 651 -48.96 15.93 5.37
C SER A 651 -49.67 14.88 4.52
N VAL A 652 -48.95 13.82 4.13
CA VAL A 652 -49.41 12.76 3.23
C VAL A 652 -50.10 11.62 3.98
N ASN A 653 -49.68 11.28 5.20
CA ASN A 653 -50.20 10.15 5.98
C ASN A 653 -51.73 10.13 6.16
N PRO A 654 -52.42 11.25 6.43
CA PRO A 654 -53.88 11.28 6.52
C PRO A 654 -54.58 10.98 5.18
N ILE A 655 -53.91 11.24 4.06
CA ILE A 655 -54.44 11.01 2.71
C ILE A 655 -54.30 9.54 2.33
N THR A 656 -53.13 8.96 2.57
CA THR A 656 -52.85 7.55 2.27
C THR A 656 -53.59 6.59 3.20
N SER A 657 -53.71 6.92 4.50
CA SER A 657 -54.45 6.09 5.48
C SER A 657 -55.95 5.98 5.19
N LYS A 658 -56.61 7.05 4.73
CA LYS A 658 -58.00 6.99 4.24
C LYS A 658 -58.17 5.99 3.10
N LEU A 659 -57.17 5.87 2.24
CA LEU A 659 -57.17 4.98 1.08
C LEU A 659 -57.12 3.49 1.48
N TYR A 660 -56.35 3.18 2.54
CA TYR A 660 -56.30 1.84 3.14
C TYR A 660 -57.55 1.50 3.95
N GLN A 661 -58.12 2.46 4.68
CA GLN A 661 -59.37 2.25 5.42
C GLN A 661 -60.60 2.11 4.51
N SER A 662 -60.59 2.75 3.33
CA SER A 662 -61.67 2.63 2.34
C SER A 662 -61.55 1.38 1.46
N SER A 663 -60.43 0.65 1.51
CA SER A 663 -60.28 -0.66 0.86
C SER A 663 -60.70 -1.84 1.74
N ASP A 664 -60.96 -1.63 3.03
CA ASP A 664 -61.37 -2.67 4.00
C ASP A 664 -62.91 -2.80 4.12
N SER A 665 -63.67 -2.29 3.14
CA SER A 665 -65.13 -2.40 3.08
C SER A 665 -65.59 -3.07 1.77
N GLY A 666 -65.26 -4.36 1.63
CA GLY A 666 -65.82 -5.31 0.67
C GLY A 666 -66.35 -6.57 1.38
N PRO A 667 -67.44 -7.20 0.92
CA PRO A 667 -68.35 -7.97 1.77
C PRO A 667 -67.80 -9.31 2.25
N SER A 668 -68.15 -9.65 3.49
CA SER A 668 -68.11 -11.00 4.05
C SER A 668 -68.77 -12.01 3.11
N ASN A 669 -67.98 -12.93 2.56
CA ASN A 669 -68.49 -14.21 2.07
C ASN A 669 -67.85 -15.32 2.91
N ASN A 670 -68.68 -15.95 3.72
CA ASN A 670 -68.45 -17.28 4.27
C ASN A 670 -68.33 -18.28 3.11
N ASP A 671 -67.24 -19.03 3.04
CA ASP A 671 -67.27 -20.51 3.09
C ASP A 671 -65.85 -21.09 3.30
N PRO A 672 -65.73 -22.35 3.79
CA PRO A 672 -64.60 -22.82 4.58
C PRO A 672 -63.56 -23.64 3.79
N ASP A 673 -62.43 -23.89 4.46
CA ASP A 673 -61.34 -24.82 4.15
C ASP A 673 -60.40 -24.48 2.98
N TRP A 674 -59.27 -23.85 3.34
CA TRP A 674 -57.96 -24.18 2.77
C TRP A 674 -56.82 -23.82 3.74
N ASP A 675 -56.07 -24.83 4.18
CA ASP A 675 -54.94 -24.79 5.12
C ASP A 675 -53.60 -24.54 4.36
N PRO A 676 -52.84 -23.47 4.67
CA PRO A 676 -51.52 -23.25 4.10
C PRO A 676 -50.43 -23.59 5.11
N THR A 677 -50.11 -24.88 5.23
CA THR A 677 -48.82 -25.34 5.76
C THR A 677 -48.09 -26.16 4.70
N ASP A 678 -47.59 -25.52 3.65
CA ASP A 678 -46.42 -26.07 2.95
C ASP A 678 -45.67 -25.03 2.11
N HIS A 679 -44.34 -25.22 2.07
CA HIS A 679 -43.34 -24.66 1.16
C HIS A 679 -42.62 -23.36 1.54
N THR A 680 -41.63 -23.58 2.41
CA THR A 680 -40.26 -23.06 2.28
C THR A 680 -39.62 -23.36 0.90
N GLU A 681 -38.72 -22.45 0.50
CA GLU A 681 -37.62 -22.58 -0.49
C GLU A 681 -37.96 -22.56 -2.00
N LEU A 682 -37.54 -21.45 -2.65
CA LEU A 682 -36.38 -21.40 -3.55
C LEU A 682 -35.90 -19.96 -3.79
#